data_AF-A0AAQ1KFT7-F1
#
_entry.id   AF-A0AAQ1KFT7-F1
#
_cell.length_a   1.000
_cell.length_b   1.000
_cell.length_c   1.000
_cell.angle_alpha   90.00
_cell.angle_beta   90.00
_cell.angle_gamma   90.00
#
_symmetry.space_group_name_H-M   'P 1'
#
loop_
_entity.id
_entity.type
_entity.pdbx_description
1 polymer ?
#
loop_
_entity_poly.entity_id
_entity_poly.type
_entity_poly.pdbx_seq_one_letter_code
_entity_poly.pdbx_strand_id
1 'polypeptide(L)'
;MSETVEAAPQEIFQQPLDASEQEAVEALVAQHRNNAAQTQQLAVDASRLITCSEERLKQQAESGFFKRFASAFTGKSRQNQLQNQVDALHMQKFAWHYLKQLQQQNLINAQSIAVIRNNLGTMNEYIIETREFLFQAVDKINRRLIRVENNTSFHQWSLNIEANKRRFKSMPKALLVLNLAYDFMRSHPGVALTAQDINHLIVTLEKLDVDCDEEVELLSFIIDLIDQIEATSIERYRAVIELSFEEHVADSYFIQKNISGLAFNSLYYLSDEYDRIIDMISDGEVCDSDEKRERIISRFFGKAFSGLYTQYRMRDLIEEIIGGSLLTLEIYKDQHGLNALPDEAIEDAHAETVALVSSLPDINAHSFFDTTDDREARHNYLLLFALCIENSGLLNRQGREFLELLAHKAECPQVPGEIATLADNPRKAQDYLPILQDLLKSDDETYTWLLDAFYLLTLCQKAIEGPHVLRILNALKPTQFKEQFPRVLAVLTEQDEENVLAAAEKLQQQTHGWKNIVRYRELRFEKAFADMSTQLGKISFEAVHLSLDLTKATMKASDYSYFMEAWDDSFLSKVSSKVGGTAYTIGRSSCLSSLNEMRKKISELISGHSSTLNQGNRVLTRWGLPSITFKDESGYADFELDNSATNEDWYDQFSHFERQLDDTLTSFSEACTDVANQLDLFAEGRFDESVVERKEKQRAERLDQQQQEKLAKQSVVIEKDGHDHLFSIEWRQVEHPPCDPEKIQHIKTDGTTWLIVDNDDRLYRSLDREHWHTVRLRASEDSPRISKLDIVSGMWIAMAGYSEGFYYSHDAQNWKQSHFPDVPGYEFTRTEEVCYFNGLWLWRFKESKEYSYTEKGLIFDSTKTGNYDKIAVFCTANLDNQWQRWEDTPSLPEGVVVESLQSLPNGNTLLAFCKYDWLYKTWKKKNNASSFVSYFIAGKGWRTCTWASEDDNYDAPLITRMGLKLLCFYSDHVMTSEKNGYEWKLQSKDIRINTCAHLQDMSLFSTRWGRETLYVSQTGESFAELVLEEGTWKHIAANEQGTLSVYSPNKHETFLRSGNYICQPKA
;
A
#
# COMPACT_ATOMS: atom_id res chain seq x y z
N MET A 1 -37.23 22.24 23.04
CA MET A 1 -37.49 21.85 21.64
C MET A 1 -36.38 22.37 20.76
N SER A 2 -35.34 21.55 20.56
CA SER A 2 -34.36 21.62 19.44
C SER A 2 -33.42 20.41 19.59
N GLU A 3 -33.99 19.22 19.68
CA GLU A 3 -33.32 17.98 19.25
C GLU A 3 -33.83 17.72 17.84
N THR A 4 -32.93 17.65 16.85
CA THR A 4 -33.07 17.03 15.51
C THR A 4 -32.19 17.72 14.44
N VAL A 5 -30.87 17.78 14.61
CA VAL A 5 -29.93 17.91 13.47
C VAL A 5 -28.57 17.35 13.89
N GLU A 6 -28.32 16.06 13.71
CA GLU A 6 -26.94 15.50 13.74
C GLU A 6 -26.85 14.08 13.14
N ALA A 7 -27.97 13.41 12.87
CA ALA A 7 -28.02 12.06 12.27
C ALA A 7 -28.01 12.03 10.72
N ALA A 8 -28.05 13.17 10.03
CA ALA A 8 -28.22 13.23 8.57
C ALA A 8 -26.99 12.86 7.70
N PRO A 9 -25.71 13.05 8.10
CA PRO A 9 -24.59 12.81 7.18
C PRO A 9 -24.29 11.32 6.90
N GLN A 10 -24.67 10.40 7.79
CA GLN A 10 -24.28 8.98 7.69
C GLN A 10 -25.03 8.20 6.60
N GLU A 11 -26.31 8.52 6.34
CA GLU A 11 -27.12 7.76 5.38
C GLU A 11 -26.82 8.13 3.91
N ILE A 12 -26.35 9.35 3.62
CA ILE A 12 -26.21 9.85 2.23
C ILE A 12 -25.00 9.23 1.50
N PHE A 13 -23.90 8.94 2.20
CA PHE A 13 -22.72 8.31 1.59
C PHE A 13 -22.90 6.79 1.32
N GLN A 14 -23.92 6.18 1.94
CA GLN A 14 -24.32 4.78 1.74
C GLN A 14 -25.53 4.63 0.79
N GLN A 15 -26.19 5.73 0.42
CA GLN A 15 -27.29 5.69 -0.53
C GLN A 15 -26.79 5.57 -1.98
N PRO A 16 -27.27 4.58 -2.75
CA PRO A 16 -26.98 4.51 -4.18
C PRO A 16 -27.55 5.73 -4.91
N LEU A 17 -26.94 6.08 -6.04
CA LEU A 17 -27.52 7.04 -6.96
C LEU A 17 -28.77 6.42 -7.62
N ASP A 18 -29.81 7.22 -7.82
CA ASP A 18 -30.89 6.82 -8.71
C ASP A 18 -30.42 6.83 -10.18
N ALA A 19 -31.21 6.27 -11.09
CA ALA A 19 -30.81 6.13 -12.49
C ALA A 19 -30.47 7.47 -13.17
N SER A 20 -31.15 8.56 -12.79
CA SER A 20 -30.91 9.89 -13.37
C SER A 20 -29.68 10.56 -12.75
N GLU A 21 -29.47 10.36 -11.46
CA GLU A 21 -28.27 10.80 -10.74
C GLU A 21 -27.02 10.07 -11.24
N GLN A 22 -27.12 8.75 -11.48
CA GLN A 22 -26.05 7.91 -12.02
C GLN A 22 -25.68 8.33 -13.45
N GLU A 23 -26.67 8.54 -14.32
CA GLU A 23 -26.47 9.03 -15.69
C GLU A 23 -25.79 10.40 -15.71
N ALA A 24 -26.12 11.29 -14.76
CA ALA A 24 -25.49 12.60 -14.63
C ALA A 24 -24.01 12.51 -14.23
N VAL A 25 -23.65 11.63 -13.28
CA VAL A 25 -22.24 11.42 -12.91
C VAL A 25 -21.47 10.76 -14.06
N GLU A 26 -22.05 9.75 -14.72
CA GLU A 26 -21.43 9.06 -15.85
C GLU A 26 -21.23 10.00 -17.05
N ALA A 27 -22.21 10.86 -17.35
CA ALA A 27 -22.11 11.87 -18.39
C ALA A 27 -21.01 12.90 -18.07
N LEU A 28 -20.88 13.31 -16.81
CA LEU A 28 -19.83 14.22 -16.39
C LEU A 28 -18.43 13.59 -16.53
N VAL A 29 -18.26 12.33 -16.13
CA VAL A 29 -17.00 11.61 -16.30
C VAL A 29 -16.67 11.43 -17.79
N ALA A 30 -17.66 11.06 -18.62
CA ALA A 30 -17.49 10.92 -20.06
C ALA A 30 -17.15 12.25 -20.76
N GLN A 31 -17.77 13.35 -20.34
CA GLN A 31 -17.55 14.69 -20.90
C GLN A 31 -16.13 15.19 -20.65
N HIS A 32 -15.55 14.87 -19.48
CA HIS A 32 -14.23 15.37 -19.08
C HIS A 32 -13.08 14.38 -19.30
N ARG A 33 -13.35 13.13 -19.73
CA ARG A 33 -12.32 12.11 -20.05
C ARG A 33 -11.23 12.60 -21.01
N ASN A 34 -11.55 13.54 -21.89
CA ASN A 34 -10.65 14.10 -22.89
C ASN A 34 -9.91 15.38 -22.43
N ASN A 35 -10.17 15.89 -21.22
CA ASN A 35 -9.45 17.00 -20.62
C ASN A 35 -8.98 16.62 -19.21
N ALA A 36 -7.73 16.15 -19.15
CA ALA A 36 -7.11 15.68 -17.91
C ALA A 36 -7.02 16.77 -16.84
N ALA A 37 -6.65 18.00 -17.21
CA ALA A 37 -6.50 19.12 -16.28
C ALA A 37 -7.84 19.53 -15.65
N GLN A 38 -8.91 19.58 -16.45
CA GLN A 38 -10.26 19.87 -15.96
C GLN A 38 -10.81 18.74 -15.08
N THR A 39 -10.53 17.48 -15.44
CA THR A 39 -10.90 16.30 -14.62
C THR A 39 -10.22 16.35 -13.24
N GLN A 40 -8.93 16.67 -13.21
CA GLN A 40 -8.19 16.85 -11.96
C GLN A 40 -8.72 18.00 -11.11
N GLN A 41 -8.99 19.15 -11.73
CA GLN A 41 -9.59 20.30 -11.05
C GLN A 41 -10.91 19.94 -10.36
N LEU A 42 -11.80 19.26 -11.09
CA LEU A 42 -13.09 18.83 -10.55
C LEU A 42 -12.93 17.76 -9.46
N ALA A 43 -11.91 16.90 -9.54
CA ALA A 43 -11.61 15.93 -8.48
C ALA A 43 -11.15 16.62 -7.18
N VAL A 44 -10.25 17.60 -7.25
CA VAL A 44 -9.85 18.36 -6.05
C VAL A 44 -11.04 19.16 -5.50
N ASP A 45 -11.85 19.78 -6.36
CA ASP A 45 -13.05 20.52 -5.95
C ASP A 45 -14.10 19.61 -5.27
N ALA A 46 -14.30 18.40 -5.80
CA ALA A 46 -15.17 17.38 -5.21
C ALA A 46 -14.67 16.95 -3.82
N SER A 47 -13.37 16.70 -3.67
CA SER A 47 -12.76 16.32 -2.39
C SER A 47 -12.99 17.40 -1.33
N ARG A 48 -12.85 18.67 -1.72
CA ARG A 48 -13.11 19.81 -0.83
C ARG A 48 -14.58 19.91 -0.44
N LEU A 49 -15.49 19.70 -1.38
CA LEU A 49 -16.93 19.80 -1.16
C LEU A 49 -17.44 18.75 -0.16
N ILE A 50 -16.87 17.54 -0.19
CA ILE A 50 -17.17 16.45 0.75
C ILE A 50 -16.72 16.80 2.18
N THR A 51 -15.60 17.52 2.32
CA THR A 51 -14.99 17.82 3.63
C THR A 51 -15.61 19.02 4.35
N CYS A 52 -16.43 19.83 3.67
CA CYS A 52 -17.07 21.01 4.24
C CYS A 52 -18.36 20.66 5.01
N SER A 53 -18.59 21.29 6.17
CA SER A 53 -19.85 21.12 6.91
C SER A 53 -21.04 21.84 6.25
N GLU A 54 -22.27 21.36 6.48
CA GLU A 54 -23.48 21.92 5.86
C GLU A 54 -23.71 23.42 6.14
N GLU A 55 -23.53 23.86 7.40
CA GLU A 55 -23.66 25.28 7.78
C GLU A 55 -22.65 26.17 7.06
N ARG A 56 -21.46 25.65 6.75
CA ARG A 56 -20.37 26.39 6.10
C ARG A 56 -20.45 26.32 4.58
N LEU A 57 -20.94 25.22 4.01
CA LEU A 57 -21.32 25.15 2.59
C LEU A 57 -22.31 26.25 2.23
N LYS A 58 -23.27 26.54 3.13
CA LYS A 58 -24.20 27.67 2.97
C LYS A 58 -23.49 29.05 2.99
N GLN A 59 -22.39 29.19 3.74
CA GLN A 59 -21.58 30.43 3.78
C GLN A 59 -20.62 30.55 2.59
N GLN A 60 -20.18 29.41 2.03
CA GLN A 60 -19.21 29.31 0.95
C GLN A 60 -19.83 28.90 -0.40
N ALA A 61 -21.15 28.93 -0.53
CA ALA A 61 -21.86 28.61 -1.78
C ALA A 61 -21.44 29.53 -2.96
N GLU A 62 -20.90 30.70 -2.63
CA GLU A 62 -20.38 31.66 -3.60
C GLU A 62 -18.92 31.38 -4.04
N SER A 63 -18.24 30.40 -3.42
CA SER A 63 -16.84 30.06 -3.69
C SER A 63 -16.63 29.43 -5.08
N GLY A 64 -15.41 29.54 -5.60
CA GLY A 64 -15.06 29.04 -6.94
C GLY A 64 -15.27 27.54 -7.10
N PHE A 65 -14.79 26.74 -6.15
CA PHE A 65 -14.89 25.27 -6.19
C PHE A 65 -16.34 24.79 -6.18
N PHE A 66 -17.18 25.37 -5.32
CA PHE A 66 -18.59 24.99 -5.21
C PHE A 66 -19.34 25.32 -6.51
N LYS A 67 -19.14 26.53 -7.05
CA LYS A 67 -19.77 26.94 -8.32
C LYS A 67 -19.32 26.10 -9.51
N ARG A 68 -18.02 25.80 -9.62
CA ARG A 68 -17.50 24.96 -10.71
C ARG A 68 -18.12 23.58 -10.68
N PHE A 69 -18.02 22.90 -9.54
CA PHE A 69 -18.56 21.56 -9.39
C PHE A 69 -20.08 21.52 -9.62
N ALA A 70 -20.83 22.45 -9.01
CA ALA A 70 -22.27 22.54 -9.20
C ALA A 70 -22.68 22.89 -10.65
N SER A 71 -21.91 23.75 -11.33
CA SER A 71 -22.18 24.11 -12.73
C SER A 71 -21.89 22.97 -13.70
N ALA A 72 -20.88 22.15 -13.41
CA ALA A 72 -20.51 21.00 -14.21
C ALA A 72 -21.63 19.93 -14.20
N PHE A 73 -22.26 19.72 -13.05
CA PHE A 73 -23.39 18.80 -12.90
C PHE A 73 -24.72 19.31 -13.47
N THR A 74 -25.00 20.61 -13.34
CA THR A 74 -26.35 21.14 -13.63
C THR A 74 -26.51 21.75 -15.02
N GLY A 75 -25.41 22.03 -15.72
CA GLY A 75 -25.40 22.63 -17.06
C GLY A 75 -26.02 24.05 -17.14
N LYS A 76 -26.41 24.66 -16.01
CA LYS A 76 -27.12 25.95 -15.95
C LYS A 76 -26.18 27.08 -15.48
N SER A 77 -26.34 28.27 -16.05
CA SER A 77 -25.52 29.44 -15.74
C SER A 77 -25.84 30.08 -14.37
N ARG A 78 -24.86 30.85 -13.86
CA ARG A 78 -24.68 31.49 -12.52
C ARG A 78 -25.90 32.02 -11.74
N GLN A 79 -27.09 32.16 -12.33
CA GLN A 79 -28.18 32.96 -11.78
C GLN A 79 -29.30 32.15 -11.09
N ASN A 80 -29.37 30.84 -11.29
CA ASN A 80 -30.44 29.97 -10.76
C ASN A 80 -30.04 29.13 -9.52
N GLN A 81 -28.77 29.14 -9.08
CA GLN A 81 -28.25 28.26 -8.01
C GLN A 81 -28.49 28.78 -6.58
N LEU A 82 -29.10 29.96 -6.41
CA LEU A 82 -29.17 30.66 -5.12
C LEU A 82 -30.35 30.26 -4.20
N GLN A 83 -31.14 29.24 -4.52
CA GLN A 83 -32.49 29.15 -3.95
C GLN A 83 -32.91 27.92 -3.12
N ASN A 84 -32.14 26.83 -2.98
CA ASN A 84 -32.60 25.69 -2.14
C ASN A 84 -31.53 25.08 -1.22
N GLN A 85 -31.86 24.94 0.07
CA GLN A 85 -31.06 24.23 1.08
C GLN A 85 -30.95 22.71 0.81
N VAL A 86 -31.71 22.18 -0.14
CA VAL A 86 -31.72 20.77 -0.58
C VAL A 86 -30.49 20.43 -1.44
N ASP A 87 -29.77 21.43 -1.97
CA ASP A 87 -28.68 21.21 -2.93
C ASP A 87 -27.33 20.83 -2.29
N ALA A 88 -27.02 21.21 -1.05
CA ALA A 88 -25.67 21.01 -0.48
C ALA A 88 -25.34 19.54 -0.18
N LEU A 89 -26.25 18.83 0.49
CA LEU A 89 -26.11 17.39 0.79
C LEU A 89 -26.15 16.54 -0.48
N HIS A 90 -26.98 16.93 -1.45
CA HIS A 90 -27.10 16.29 -2.75
C HIS A 90 -25.83 16.51 -3.60
N MET A 91 -25.23 17.70 -3.54
CA MET A 91 -23.91 17.97 -4.16
C MET A 91 -22.77 17.21 -3.48
N GLN A 92 -22.81 16.99 -2.17
CA GLN A 92 -21.85 16.11 -1.47
C GLN A 92 -21.99 14.65 -1.90
N LYS A 93 -23.22 14.18 -2.11
CA LYS A 93 -23.52 12.86 -2.69
C LYS A 93 -22.92 12.75 -4.11
N PHE A 94 -23.13 13.74 -4.97
CA PHE A 94 -22.55 13.75 -6.32
C PHE A 94 -21.02 13.85 -6.32
N ALA A 95 -20.43 14.68 -5.46
CA ALA A 95 -18.98 14.79 -5.28
C ALA A 95 -18.36 13.46 -4.86
N TRP A 96 -19.01 12.76 -3.95
CA TRP A 96 -18.60 11.43 -3.50
C TRP A 96 -18.61 10.42 -4.64
N HIS A 97 -19.74 10.26 -5.33
CA HIS A 97 -19.87 9.29 -6.41
C HIS A 97 -19.03 9.65 -7.64
N TYR A 98 -18.80 10.94 -7.90
CA TYR A 98 -17.88 11.40 -8.95
C TYR A 98 -16.43 11.01 -8.65
N LEU A 99 -15.93 11.27 -7.43
CA LEU A 99 -14.59 10.80 -7.03
C LEU A 99 -14.45 9.29 -7.09
N LYS A 100 -15.50 8.57 -6.66
CA LYS A 100 -15.56 7.10 -6.74
C LYS A 100 -15.46 6.62 -8.19
N GLN A 101 -16.17 7.24 -9.13
CA GLN A 101 -16.09 6.88 -10.56
C GLN A 101 -14.75 7.25 -11.21
N LEU A 102 -14.20 8.44 -10.93
CA LEU A 102 -12.87 8.82 -11.43
C LEU A 102 -11.80 7.86 -10.93
N GLN A 103 -11.91 7.42 -9.68
CA GLN A 103 -11.04 6.39 -9.10
C GLN A 103 -11.20 5.04 -9.81
N GLN A 104 -12.43 4.56 -10.00
CA GLN A 104 -12.71 3.30 -10.71
C GLN A 104 -12.14 3.28 -12.14
N GLN A 105 -12.17 4.44 -12.81
CA GLN A 105 -11.68 4.60 -14.18
C GLN A 105 -10.18 4.99 -14.26
N ASN A 106 -9.49 5.07 -13.12
CA ASN A 106 -8.07 5.48 -13.03
C ASN A 106 -7.79 6.87 -13.64
N LEU A 107 -8.74 7.80 -13.53
CA LEU A 107 -8.64 9.14 -14.11
C LEU A 107 -8.05 10.17 -13.15
N ILE A 108 -7.62 9.79 -11.93
CA ILE A 108 -6.95 10.68 -10.96
C ILE A 108 -5.43 10.57 -11.15
N ASN A 109 -4.77 11.70 -11.39
CA ASN A 109 -3.32 11.77 -11.59
C ASN A 109 -2.54 11.88 -10.25
N ALA A 110 -1.23 11.60 -10.30
CA ALA A 110 -0.35 11.63 -9.13
C ALA A 110 -0.31 12.99 -8.41
N GLN A 111 -0.46 14.08 -9.15
CA GLN A 111 -0.36 15.45 -8.63
C GLN A 111 -1.60 15.85 -7.82
N SER A 112 -2.78 15.41 -8.25
CA SER A 112 -4.05 15.69 -7.56
C SER A 112 -4.25 14.81 -6.34
N ILE A 113 -3.60 13.63 -6.31
CA ILE A 113 -3.66 12.67 -5.21
C ILE A 113 -3.26 13.31 -3.88
N ALA A 114 -2.16 14.05 -3.82
CA ALA A 114 -1.68 14.68 -2.59
C ALA A 114 -2.70 15.70 -2.05
N VAL A 115 -3.24 16.54 -2.94
CA VAL A 115 -4.21 17.58 -2.58
C VAL A 115 -5.54 16.96 -2.13
N ILE A 116 -6.01 15.92 -2.82
CA ILE A 116 -7.22 15.16 -2.48
C ILE A 116 -7.05 14.47 -1.12
N ARG A 117 -5.92 13.78 -0.91
CA ARG A 117 -5.57 13.07 0.34
C ARG A 117 -5.64 14.00 1.54
N ASN A 118 -5.04 15.19 1.42
CA ASN A 118 -4.99 16.15 2.52
C ASN A 118 -6.33 16.83 2.78
N ASN A 119 -7.10 17.14 1.73
CA ASN A 119 -8.48 17.59 1.89
C ASN A 119 -9.30 16.56 2.68
N LEU A 120 -9.23 15.28 2.29
CA LEU A 120 -9.95 14.18 2.98
C LEU A 120 -9.43 13.92 4.40
N GLY A 121 -8.15 14.19 4.67
CA GLY A 121 -7.56 14.13 6.01
C GLY A 121 -8.21 15.06 7.02
N THR A 122 -8.92 16.10 6.55
CA THR A 122 -9.67 17.04 7.41
C THR A 122 -11.07 16.55 7.82
N MET A 123 -11.52 15.37 7.37
CA MET A 123 -12.77 14.76 7.83
C MET A 123 -12.64 14.24 9.27
N ASN A 124 -13.63 14.53 10.12
CA ASN A 124 -13.68 14.02 11.51
C ASN A 124 -13.63 12.47 11.56
N GLU A 125 -13.16 11.93 12.71
CA GLU A 125 -12.99 10.50 13.07
C GLU A 125 -14.19 9.57 12.83
N TYR A 126 -15.36 10.06 12.41
CA TYR A 126 -16.60 9.28 12.30
C TYR A 126 -16.86 8.64 10.93
N ILE A 127 -15.96 8.81 9.96
CA ILE A 127 -16.09 8.18 8.63
C ILE A 127 -14.76 7.51 8.21
N ILE A 128 -14.26 6.61 9.06
CA ILE A 128 -12.97 5.90 8.90
C ILE A 128 -12.98 4.99 7.65
N GLU A 129 -14.07 4.27 7.37
CA GLU A 129 -14.17 3.40 6.18
C GLU A 129 -14.09 4.17 4.85
N THR A 130 -14.64 5.40 4.80
CA THR A 130 -14.64 6.26 3.60
C THR A 130 -13.27 6.90 3.36
N ARG A 131 -12.56 7.23 4.46
CA ARG A 131 -11.16 7.65 4.44
C ARG A 131 -10.29 6.48 3.98
N GLU A 132 -10.34 5.33 4.63
CA GLU A 132 -9.55 4.15 4.25
C GLU A 132 -9.82 3.68 2.83
N PHE A 133 -11.05 3.70 2.32
CA PHE A 133 -11.35 3.34 0.93
C PHE A 133 -10.65 4.27 -0.07
N LEU A 134 -10.75 5.59 0.11
CA LEU A 134 -10.09 6.56 -0.77
C LEU A 134 -8.57 6.55 -0.58
N PHE A 135 -8.08 6.37 0.65
CA PHE A 135 -6.65 6.25 0.95
C PHE A 135 -6.05 4.97 0.34
N GLN A 136 -6.70 3.81 0.47
CA GLN A 136 -6.27 2.55 -0.15
C GLN A 136 -6.34 2.61 -1.68
N ALA A 137 -7.34 3.28 -2.24
CA ALA A 137 -7.46 3.47 -3.68
C ALA A 137 -6.39 4.45 -4.24
N VAL A 138 -6.09 5.51 -3.50
CA VAL A 138 -4.99 6.44 -3.76
C VAL A 138 -3.65 5.72 -3.67
N ASP A 139 -3.45 4.87 -2.64
CA ASP A 139 -2.25 4.05 -2.48
C ASP A 139 -2.09 3.03 -3.61
N LYS A 140 -3.20 2.45 -4.09
CA LYS A 140 -3.22 1.52 -5.23
C LYS A 140 -2.87 2.19 -6.56
N ILE A 141 -3.25 3.46 -6.75
CA ILE A 141 -2.82 4.28 -7.90
C ILE A 141 -1.35 4.67 -7.77
N ASN A 142 -0.91 5.08 -6.58
CA ASN A 142 0.49 5.42 -6.27
C ASN A 142 1.42 4.22 -6.54
N ARG A 143 1.02 3.00 -6.16
CA ARG A 143 1.75 1.75 -6.45
C ARG A 143 1.71 1.32 -7.93
N ARG A 144 0.81 1.87 -8.76
CA ARG A 144 0.68 1.53 -10.20
C ARG A 144 1.47 2.45 -11.12
N LEU A 145 1.86 3.63 -10.67
CA LEU A 145 2.66 4.61 -11.42
C LEU A 145 4.17 4.31 -11.41
N ILE A 146 4.56 3.12 -10.95
CA ILE A 146 5.97 2.68 -10.94
C ILE A 146 6.42 2.39 -12.38
N ARG A 147 7.00 3.40 -13.03
CA ARG A 147 7.96 3.19 -14.11
C ARG A 147 9.26 3.92 -13.80
N VAL A 148 10.34 3.16 -13.96
CA VAL A 148 11.73 3.55 -13.89
C VAL A 148 12.03 4.52 -15.02
N GLU A 149 12.52 5.72 -14.66
CA GLU A 149 13.47 6.58 -15.40
C GLU A 149 13.36 8.00 -14.82
N ASN A 150 14.10 8.34 -13.74
CA ASN A 150 14.43 9.74 -13.35
C ASN A 150 15.40 9.87 -12.16
N ASN A 151 15.81 8.78 -11.49
CA ASN A 151 16.64 8.82 -10.27
C ASN A 151 17.93 9.67 -10.37
N THR A 152 18.55 9.78 -11.55
CA THR A 152 19.82 10.49 -11.71
C THR A 152 19.69 12.01 -11.55
N SER A 153 18.60 12.64 -12.01
CA SER A 153 18.42 14.10 -11.92
C SER A 153 18.08 14.53 -10.49
N PHE A 154 17.18 13.80 -9.82
CA PHE A 154 16.83 14.04 -8.41
C PHE A 154 18.04 13.90 -7.47
N HIS A 155 18.87 12.88 -7.71
CA HIS A 155 20.11 12.69 -6.95
C HIS A 155 21.10 13.84 -7.19
N GLN A 156 21.25 14.32 -8.42
CA GLN A 156 22.13 15.46 -8.72
C GLN A 156 21.64 16.76 -8.05
N TRP A 157 20.32 17.02 -8.07
CA TRP A 157 19.73 18.15 -7.35
C TRP A 157 20.01 18.06 -5.84
N SER A 158 19.75 16.92 -5.21
CA SER A 158 19.99 16.69 -3.79
C SER A 158 21.47 16.89 -3.42
N LEU A 159 22.39 16.32 -4.20
CA LEU A 159 23.83 16.52 -4.03
C LEU A 159 24.26 17.99 -4.15
N ASN A 160 23.65 18.76 -5.05
CA ASN A 160 23.92 20.18 -5.22
C ASN A 160 23.46 21.02 -4.00
N ILE A 161 22.32 20.69 -3.41
CA ILE A 161 21.84 21.32 -2.17
C ILE A 161 22.75 20.96 -1.00
N GLU A 162 23.13 19.68 -0.88
CA GLU A 162 24.04 19.20 0.17
C GLU A 162 25.43 19.84 0.08
N ALA A 163 26.00 19.98 -1.13
CA ALA A 163 27.27 20.67 -1.34
C ALA A 163 27.21 22.14 -0.90
N ASN A 164 26.02 22.76 -0.96
CA ASN A 164 25.78 24.15 -0.59
C ASN A 164 25.07 24.32 0.76
N LYS A 165 25.05 23.29 1.62
CA LYS A 165 24.32 23.23 2.90
C LYS A 165 24.44 24.49 3.77
N ARG A 166 25.62 25.14 3.78
CA ARG A 166 25.88 26.36 4.57
C ARG A 166 24.98 27.54 4.20
N ARG A 167 24.58 27.66 2.93
CA ARG A 167 23.68 28.73 2.45
C ARG A 167 22.24 28.54 2.95
N PHE A 168 21.84 27.30 3.18
CA PHE A 168 20.48 26.93 3.56
C PHE A 168 20.28 26.86 5.08
N LYS A 169 21.33 26.53 5.86
CA LYS A 169 21.27 26.51 7.33
C LYS A 169 20.88 27.81 8.01
N SER A 170 21.11 28.96 7.36
CA SER A 170 20.74 30.28 7.89
C SER A 170 19.32 30.70 7.52
N MET A 171 18.59 29.90 6.75
CA MET A 171 17.22 30.21 6.33
C MET A 171 16.23 29.73 7.41
N PRO A 172 15.25 30.57 7.81
CA PRO A 172 14.20 30.15 8.72
C PRO A 172 13.37 28.98 8.15
N LYS A 173 12.85 28.14 9.05
CA LYS A 173 12.32 26.80 8.71
C LYS A 173 11.19 26.81 7.66
N ALA A 174 10.17 27.64 7.84
CA ALA A 174 9.01 27.67 6.94
C ALA A 174 9.43 28.18 5.55
N LEU A 175 10.27 29.22 5.49
CA LEU A 175 10.86 29.70 4.24
C LEU A 175 11.79 28.68 3.58
N LEU A 176 12.54 27.89 4.36
CA LEU A 176 13.43 26.84 3.84
C LEU A 176 12.63 25.72 3.17
N VAL A 177 11.56 25.27 3.82
CA VAL A 177 10.63 24.27 3.28
C VAL A 177 10.01 24.75 1.97
N LEU A 178 9.47 25.98 1.93
CA LEU A 178 8.91 26.55 0.71
C LEU A 178 9.96 26.71 -0.38
N ASN A 179 11.13 27.25 -0.05
CA ASN A 179 12.18 27.48 -1.03
C ASN A 179 12.64 26.17 -1.69
N LEU A 180 12.85 25.10 -0.91
CA LEU A 180 13.26 23.81 -1.47
C LEU A 180 12.13 23.05 -2.16
N ALA A 181 10.88 23.18 -1.72
CA ALA A 181 9.74 22.58 -2.42
C ALA A 181 9.55 23.17 -3.82
N TYR A 182 9.59 24.51 -3.94
CA TYR A 182 9.47 25.19 -5.23
C TYR A 182 10.74 25.03 -6.09
N ASP A 183 11.93 25.05 -5.50
CA ASP A 183 13.19 24.79 -6.23
C ASP A 183 13.26 23.36 -6.78
N PHE A 184 12.81 22.37 -6.00
CA PHE A 184 12.71 20.98 -6.43
C PHE A 184 11.79 20.84 -7.65
N MET A 185 10.60 21.43 -7.60
CA MET A 185 9.68 21.43 -8.74
C MET A 185 10.28 22.15 -9.97
N ARG A 186 10.84 23.35 -9.80
CA ARG A 186 11.42 24.14 -10.90
C ARG A 186 12.63 23.46 -11.54
N SER A 187 13.38 22.67 -10.77
CA SER A 187 14.54 21.92 -11.25
C SER A 187 14.17 20.70 -12.08
N HIS A 188 12.89 20.29 -12.08
CA HIS A 188 12.41 19.09 -12.79
C HIS A 188 11.15 19.41 -13.64
N PRO A 189 11.24 20.36 -14.59
CA PRO A 189 10.10 20.77 -15.40
C PRO A 189 9.65 19.64 -16.33
N GLY A 190 8.33 19.43 -16.44
CA GLY A 190 7.74 18.41 -17.32
C GLY A 190 7.79 16.97 -16.80
N VAL A 191 8.31 16.76 -15.58
CA VAL A 191 8.30 15.46 -14.91
C VAL A 191 7.03 15.30 -14.09
N ALA A 192 6.30 14.21 -14.30
CA ALA A 192 5.19 13.82 -13.44
C ALA A 192 5.73 13.26 -12.12
N LEU A 193 5.86 14.11 -11.09
CA LEU A 193 6.40 13.72 -9.79
C LEU A 193 5.46 12.75 -9.06
N THR A 194 6.02 11.67 -8.54
CA THR A 194 5.36 10.72 -7.63
C THR A 194 5.72 11.00 -6.18
N ALA A 195 5.01 10.40 -5.23
CA ALA A 195 5.36 10.49 -3.81
C ALA A 195 6.78 9.94 -3.51
N GLN A 196 7.24 8.94 -4.26
CA GLN A 196 8.61 8.43 -4.13
C GLN A 196 9.65 9.43 -4.61
N ASP A 197 9.37 10.21 -5.67
CA ASP A 197 10.28 11.25 -6.15
C ASP A 197 10.40 12.40 -5.14
N ILE A 198 9.28 12.75 -4.49
CA ILE A 198 9.23 13.75 -3.41
C ILE A 198 10.08 13.32 -2.20
N ASN A 199 10.31 12.01 -1.97
CA ASN A 199 11.21 11.56 -0.91
C ASN A 199 12.65 12.09 -1.07
N HIS A 200 13.10 12.41 -2.29
CA HIS A 200 14.41 13.05 -2.48
C HIS A 200 14.46 14.45 -1.85
N LEU A 201 13.37 15.22 -1.96
CA LEU A 201 13.22 16.50 -1.26
C LEU A 201 13.13 16.29 0.25
N ILE A 202 12.31 15.34 0.72
CA ILE A 202 12.15 15.04 2.16
C ILE A 202 13.49 14.69 2.81
N VAL A 203 14.24 13.75 2.23
CA VAL A 203 15.58 13.37 2.73
C VAL A 203 16.55 14.55 2.70
N THR A 204 16.45 15.43 1.70
CA THR A 204 17.29 16.63 1.63
C THR A 204 16.95 17.65 2.71
N LEU A 205 15.66 17.83 3.03
CA LEU A 205 15.17 18.67 4.14
C LEU A 205 15.57 18.11 5.50
N GLU A 206 15.46 16.80 5.71
CA GLU A 206 15.92 16.12 6.92
C GLU A 206 17.43 16.31 7.13
N LYS A 207 18.22 16.17 6.05
CA LYS A 207 19.66 16.49 6.08
C LYS A 207 19.92 17.96 6.41
N LEU A 208 18.97 18.86 6.21
CA LEU A 208 19.04 20.28 6.57
C LEU A 208 18.47 20.60 7.96
N ASP A 209 18.28 19.58 8.80
CA ASP A 209 17.79 19.69 10.17
C ASP A 209 16.30 20.13 10.25
N VAL A 210 15.50 19.87 9.20
CA VAL A 210 14.03 20.00 9.20
C VAL A 210 13.41 18.65 9.52
N ASP A 211 12.64 18.55 10.59
CA ASP A 211 11.84 17.36 10.90
C ASP A 211 10.62 17.32 9.97
N CYS A 212 10.62 16.41 9.00
CA CYS A 212 9.52 16.26 8.04
C CYS A 212 8.36 15.40 8.58
N ASP A 213 8.52 14.73 9.72
CA ASP A 213 7.49 13.92 10.38
C ASP A 213 6.76 14.64 11.51
N GLU A 214 7.21 15.85 11.85
CA GLU A 214 6.55 16.68 12.86
C GLU A 214 5.12 17.05 12.44
N GLU A 215 4.21 17.06 13.41
CA GLU A 215 2.88 17.63 13.24
C GLU A 215 2.94 19.15 13.37
N VAL A 216 2.41 19.83 12.37
CA VAL A 216 2.31 21.28 12.30
C VAL A 216 0.87 21.67 12.04
N GLU A 217 0.34 22.50 12.93
CA GLU A 217 -0.93 23.16 12.72
C GLU A 217 -0.79 24.21 11.61
N LEU A 218 -1.66 24.19 10.60
CA LEU A 218 -1.58 25.11 9.47
C LEU A 218 -1.57 26.59 9.90
N LEU A 219 -2.39 26.98 10.89
CA LEU A 219 -2.40 28.34 11.42
C LEU A 219 -1.06 28.70 12.06
N SER A 220 -0.47 27.79 12.83
CA SER A 220 0.86 27.98 13.43
C SER A 220 1.93 28.13 12.35
N PHE A 221 1.88 27.33 11.27
CA PHE A 221 2.77 27.48 10.12
C PHE A 221 2.62 28.85 9.43
N ILE A 222 1.40 29.34 9.26
CA ILE A 222 1.11 30.66 8.67
C ILE A 222 1.64 31.79 9.56
N ILE A 223 1.47 31.69 10.89
CA ILE A 223 1.99 32.68 11.84
C ILE A 223 3.53 32.71 11.79
N ASP A 224 4.18 31.54 11.83
CA ASP A 224 5.63 31.42 11.69
C ASP A 224 6.12 31.99 10.36
N LEU A 225 5.36 31.80 9.28
CA LEU A 225 5.69 32.33 7.97
C LEU A 225 5.57 33.86 7.94
N ILE A 226 4.54 34.45 8.56
CA ILE A 226 4.40 35.91 8.71
C ILE A 226 5.62 36.50 9.42
N ASP A 227 6.03 35.89 10.54
CA ASP A 227 7.21 36.30 11.31
C ASP A 227 8.51 36.24 10.48
N GLN A 228 8.65 35.18 9.67
CA GLN A 228 9.82 34.98 8.82
C GLN A 228 9.83 35.94 7.62
N ILE A 229 8.67 36.27 7.05
CA ILE A 229 8.55 37.26 5.97
C ILE A 229 8.93 38.65 6.49
N GLU A 230 8.50 39.02 7.69
CA GLU A 230 8.86 40.28 8.33
C GLU A 230 10.39 40.41 8.48
N ALA A 231 11.07 39.30 8.82
CA ALA A 231 12.52 39.26 8.94
C ALA A 231 13.28 39.25 7.60
N THR A 232 12.66 38.86 6.48
CA THR A 232 13.34 38.77 5.17
C THR A 232 12.93 39.81 4.14
N SER A 233 11.62 39.92 3.87
CA SER A 233 10.86 40.82 2.96
C SER A 233 9.75 40.04 2.23
N ILE A 234 8.64 40.74 1.93
CA ILE A 234 7.50 40.20 1.20
C ILE A 234 7.83 39.91 -0.27
N GLU A 235 8.72 40.69 -0.89
CA GLU A 235 9.15 40.48 -2.28
C GLU A 235 9.92 39.15 -2.42
N ARG A 236 10.74 38.82 -1.42
CA ARG A 236 11.49 37.55 -1.42
C ARG A 236 10.56 36.36 -1.25
N TYR A 237 9.55 36.49 -0.41
CA TYR A 237 8.52 35.46 -0.26
C TYR A 237 7.72 35.24 -1.55
N ARG A 238 7.25 36.34 -2.17
CA ARG A 238 6.55 36.29 -3.46
C ARG A 238 7.37 35.62 -4.55
N ALA A 239 8.68 35.91 -4.61
CA ALA A 239 9.59 35.26 -5.55
C ALA A 239 9.78 33.76 -5.27
N VAL A 240 9.76 33.33 -3.99
CA VAL A 240 9.88 31.91 -3.63
C VAL A 240 8.68 31.12 -4.13
N ILE A 241 7.46 31.62 -3.94
CA ILE A 241 6.22 30.91 -4.30
C ILE A 241 5.73 31.18 -5.73
N GLU A 242 6.44 31.99 -6.53
CA GLU A 242 5.99 32.32 -7.88
C GLU A 242 5.87 31.09 -8.78
N LEU A 243 4.70 30.87 -9.37
CA LEU A 243 4.48 29.83 -10.36
C LEU A 243 4.50 30.44 -11.75
N SER A 244 5.59 30.17 -12.46
CA SER A 244 5.80 30.63 -13.82
C SER A 244 6.17 29.49 -14.76
N PHE A 245 5.77 29.63 -16.02
CA PHE A 245 6.15 28.75 -17.11
C PHE A 245 6.49 29.63 -18.31
N GLU A 246 7.73 29.52 -18.80
CA GLU A 246 8.31 30.43 -19.79
C GLU A 246 8.18 31.91 -19.37
N GLU A 247 7.42 32.72 -20.11
CA GLU A 247 7.15 34.14 -19.81
C GLU A 247 5.81 34.36 -19.09
N HIS A 248 5.07 33.29 -18.76
CA HIS A 248 3.73 33.37 -18.19
C HIS A 248 3.77 33.11 -16.68
N VAL A 249 3.03 33.91 -15.91
CA VAL A 249 2.93 33.79 -14.46
C VAL A 249 1.48 33.50 -14.07
N ALA A 250 1.26 32.44 -13.29
CA ALA A 250 -0.03 32.16 -12.67
C ALA A 250 -0.19 33.05 -11.43
N ASP A 251 -1.05 34.07 -11.51
CA ASP A 251 -1.28 34.99 -10.41
C ASP A 251 -2.08 34.36 -9.25
N SER A 252 -2.01 34.97 -8.06
CA SER A 252 -2.74 34.50 -6.87
C SER A 252 -4.24 34.36 -7.11
N TYR A 253 -4.82 35.23 -7.94
CA TYR A 253 -6.25 35.19 -8.29
C TYR A 253 -6.59 33.93 -9.07
N PHE A 254 -5.76 33.56 -10.05
CA PHE A 254 -5.90 32.34 -10.83
C PHE A 254 -5.78 31.11 -9.93
N ILE A 255 -4.80 31.10 -9.02
CA ILE A 255 -4.54 29.97 -8.11
C ILE A 255 -5.70 29.76 -7.14
N GLN A 256 -6.08 30.79 -6.40
CA GLN A 256 -7.21 30.74 -5.45
C GLN A 256 -8.53 30.42 -6.15
N LYS A 257 -8.65 30.78 -7.42
CA LYS A 257 -9.79 30.39 -8.23
C LYS A 257 -9.70 28.92 -8.62
N ASN A 258 -8.58 28.40 -9.12
CA ASN A 258 -8.54 27.12 -9.82
C ASN A 258 -8.13 25.91 -8.97
N ILE A 259 -7.47 26.09 -7.82
CA ILE A 259 -7.02 25.00 -6.96
C ILE A 259 -7.79 25.04 -5.64
N SER A 260 -8.16 23.88 -5.10
CA SER A 260 -8.93 23.76 -3.86
C SER A 260 -8.15 23.04 -2.74
N GLY A 261 -6.82 23.21 -2.73
CA GLY A 261 -5.92 22.84 -1.62
C GLY A 261 -5.89 23.91 -0.53
N LEU A 262 -6.01 23.49 0.73
CA LEU A 262 -6.16 24.39 1.87
C LEU A 262 -4.85 25.12 2.22
N ALA A 263 -3.78 24.37 2.43
CA ALA A 263 -2.50 24.92 2.80
C ALA A 263 -1.86 25.65 1.62
N PHE A 264 -1.96 25.07 0.42
CA PHE A 264 -1.44 25.67 -0.80
C PHE A 264 -2.07 27.05 -1.08
N ASN A 265 -3.40 27.18 -1.04
CA ASN A 265 -4.06 28.48 -1.25
C ASN A 265 -3.76 29.51 -0.15
N SER A 266 -3.55 29.05 1.09
CA SER A 266 -3.21 29.93 2.21
C SER A 266 -1.92 30.70 1.95
N LEU A 267 -0.96 30.13 1.22
CA LEU A 267 0.29 30.80 0.83
C LEU A 267 0.06 32.01 -0.09
N TYR A 268 -0.81 31.87 -1.08
CA TYR A 268 -1.11 32.93 -2.06
C TYR A 268 -2.05 33.98 -1.47
N TYR A 269 -2.99 33.56 -0.62
CA TYR A 269 -3.82 34.51 0.13
C TYR A 269 -2.96 35.34 1.09
N LEU A 270 -1.98 34.73 1.76
CA LEU A 270 -1.00 35.45 2.56
C LEU A 270 -0.24 36.48 1.72
N SER A 271 0.22 36.10 0.52
CA SER A 271 0.90 37.03 -0.40
C SER A 271 0.07 38.27 -0.73
N ASP A 272 -1.24 38.11 -0.94
CA ASP A 272 -2.14 39.19 -1.35
C ASP A 272 -2.56 40.08 -0.16
N GLU A 273 -2.77 39.49 1.02
CA GLU A 273 -3.28 40.20 2.20
C GLU A 273 -2.20 40.56 3.23
N TYR A 274 -0.92 40.22 2.98
CA TYR A 274 0.20 40.44 3.90
C TYR A 274 0.23 41.85 4.48
N ASP A 275 0.21 42.88 3.62
CA ASP A 275 0.32 44.27 4.04
C ASP A 275 -0.82 44.67 4.98
N ARG A 276 -2.05 44.21 4.70
CA ARG A 276 -3.23 44.46 5.55
C ARG A 276 -3.17 43.71 6.88
N ILE A 277 -2.61 42.50 6.86
CA ILE A 277 -2.40 41.70 8.07
C ILE A 277 -1.37 42.40 8.96
N ILE A 278 -0.21 42.79 8.40
CA ILE A 278 0.86 43.51 9.09
C ILE A 278 0.37 44.86 9.65
N ASP A 279 -0.32 45.67 8.85
CA ASP A 279 -0.85 46.98 9.26
C ASP A 279 -1.71 46.87 10.53
N MET A 280 -2.49 45.78 10.65
CA MET A 280 -3.44 45.60 11.72
C MET A 280 -2.86 44.87 12.94
N ILE A 281 -1.86 43.98 12.77
CA ILE A 281 -1.15 43.37 13.91
C ILE A 281 -0.06 44.29 14.48
N SER A 282 0.41 45.27 13.70
CA SER A 282 1.39 46.27 14.14
C SER A 282 0.76 47.46 14.89
N ASP A 283 -0.57 47.60 14.85
CA ASP A 283 -1.31 48.61 15.60
C ASP A 283 -1.46 48.19 17.07
N GLY A 284 -0.67 48.81 17.95
CA GLY A 284 -0.65 48.52 19.39
C GLY A 284 -1.95 48.85 20.15
N GLU A 285 -2.91 49.57 19.56
CA GLU A 285 -4.25 49.74 20.15
C GLU A 285 -5.19 48.57 19.78
N VAL A 286 -4.93 47.89 18.66
CA VAL A 286 -5.74 46.77 18.13
C VAL A 286 -5.16 45.42 18.53
N CYS A 287 -3.83 45.29 18.57
CA CYS A 287 -3.08 44.07 18.85
C CYS A 287 -2.05 44.30 19.97
N ASP A 288 -2.46 44.08 21.22
CA ASP A 288 -1.65 44.28 22.43
C ASP A 288 -1.16 42.97 23.10
N SER A 289 -1.50 41.81 22.52
CA SER A 289 -1.09 40.50 23.00
C SER A 289 -0.99 39.47 21.87
N ASP A 290 -0.18 38.43 22.08
CA ASP A 290 -0.04 37.30 21.15
C ASP A 290 -1.37 36.58 20.90
N GLU A 291 -2.22 36.48 21.92
CA GLU A 291 -3.57 35.90 21.81
C GLU A 291 -4.49 36.72 20.89
N LYS A 292 -4.37 38.06 20.93
CA LYS A 292 -5.10 38.92 19.98
C LYS A 292 -4.51 38.82 18.58
N ARG A 293 -3.19 38.73 18.45
CA ARG A 293 -2.48 38.53 17.19
C ARG A 293 -2.96 37.28 16.46
N GLU A 294 -2.94 36.13 17.14
CA GLU A 294 -3.42 34.86 16.62
C GLU A 294 -4.91 34.95 16.24
N ARG A 295 -5.75 35.55 17.10
CA ARG A 295 -7.18 35.73 16.83
C ARG A 295 -7.44 36.62 15.61
N ILE A 296 -6.63 37.65 15.41
CA ILE A 296 -6.69 38.56 14.27
C ILE A 296 -6.33 37.81 12.98
N ILE A 297 -5.22 37.06 12.97
CA ILE A 297 -4.76 36.26 11.83
C ILE A 297 -5.77 35.16 11.51
N SER A 298 -6.23 34.40 12.51
CA SER A 298 -7.27 33.38 12.34
C SER A 298 -8.58 33.97 11.79
N ARG A 299 -8.95 35.20 12.18
CA ARG A 299 -10.14 35.87 11.64
C ARG A 299 -9.96 36.35 10.20
N PHE A 300 -8.74 36.70 9.79
CA PHE A 300 -8.43 37.07 8.40
C PHE A 300 -8.53 35.85 7.49
N PHE A 301 -7.74 34.81 7.78
CA PHE A 301 -7.75 33.57 7.01
C PHE A 301 -9.08 32.82 7.14
N GLY A 302 -9.72 32.86 8.31
CA GLY A 302 -10.96 32.13 8.58
C GLY A 302 -12.19 32.64 7.83
N LYS A 303 -12.10 33.81 7.18
CA LYS A 303 -13.10 34.27 6.21
C LYS A 303 -12.95 33.58 4.85
N ALA A 304 -11.73 33.20 4.47
CA ALA A 304 -11.41 32.60 3.18
C ALA A 304 -11.32 31.06 3.24
N PHE A 305 -10.81 30.52 4.35
CA PHE A 305 -10.48 29.10 4.49
C PHE A 305 -11.15 28.45 5.71
N SER A 306 -11.55 27.18 5.56
CA SER A 306 -11.98 26.31 6.66
C SER A 306 -10.88 25.29 6.99
N GLY A 307 -10.68 24.99 8.27
CA GLY A 307 -9.66 24.01 8.70
C GLY A 307 -8.27 24.60 8.97
N LEU A 308 -8.15 25.89 9.31
CA LEU A 308 -6.83 26.47 9.65
C LEU A 308 -6.15 25.78 10.84
N TYR A 309 -6.93 25.13 11.71
CA TYR A 309 -6.42 24.34 12.83
C TYR A 309 -6.16 22.86 12.45
N THR A 310 -6.18 22.53 11.16
CA THR A 310 -5.83 21.20 10.67
C THR A 310 -4.36 20.93 10.99
N GLN A 311 -4.11 19.76 11.57
CA GLN A 311 -2.78 19.22 11.80
C GLN A 311 -2.30 18.55 10.51
N TYR A 312 -1.13 18.96 10.05
CA TYR A 312 -0.41 18.35 8.93
C TYR A 312 0.84 17.68 9.46
N ARG A 313 1.23 16.51 8.96
CA ARG A 313 2.67 16.20 8.99
C ARG A 313 3.38 17.12 8.02
N MET A 314 4.56 17.62 8.36
CA MET A 314 5.31 18.53 7.50
C MET A 314 5.53 17.95 6.08
N ARG A 315 5.74 16.64 5.95
CA ARG A 315 5.77 15.96 4.65
C ARG A 315 4.47 16.05 3.85
N ASP A 316 3.32 15.94 4.51
CA ASP A 316 2.01 15.99 3.84
C ASP A 316 1.73 17.43 3.37
N LEU A 317 2.16 18.43 4.14
CA LEU A 317 2.13 19.84 3.75
C LEU A 317 2.99 20.10 2.50
N ILE A 318 4.19 19.53 2.44
CA ILE A 318 5.09 19.62 1.27
C ILE A 318 4.46 18.95 0.04
N GLU A 319 3.87 17.76 0.21
CA GLU A 319 3.14 17.06 -0.84
C GLU A 319 1.97 17.89 -1.39
N GLU A 320 1.20 18.56 -0.52
CA GLU A 320 0.11 19.47 -0.96
C GLU A 320 0.63 20.63 -1.80
N ILE A 321 1.73 21.24 -1.37
CA ILE A 321 2.33 22.40 -2.02
C ILE A 321 2.85 22.03 -3.41
N ILE A 322 3.54 20.90 -3.53
CA ILE A 322 4.05 20.40 -4.81
C ILE A 322 2.89 20.01 -5.73
N GLY A 323 1.92 19.22 -5.23
CA GLY A 323 0.76 18.78 -5.99
C GLY A 323 -0.10 19.95 -6.49
N GLY A 324 -0.38 20.92 -5.62
CA GLY A 324 -1.12 22.13 -5.97
C GLY A 324 -0.39 23.01 -6.98
N SER A 325 0.94 23.09 -6.88
CA SER A 325 1.77 23.86 -7.81
C SER A 325 1.79 23.26 -9.21
N LEU A 326 2.04 21.95 -9.32
CA LEU A 326 2.04 21.24 -10.60
C LEU A 326 0.66 21.29 -11.27
N LEU A 327 -0.41 21.04 -10.50
CA LEU A 327 -1.78 21.11 -11.00
C LEU A 327 -2.15 22.52 -11.46
N THR A 328 -1.67 23.56 -10.78
CA THR A 328 -1.84 24.96 -11.22
C THR A 328 -1.26 25.15 -12.61
N LEU A 329 0.00 24.71 -12.81
CA LEU A 329 0.69 24.88 -14.08
C LEU A 329 0.01 24.09 -15.20
N GLU A 330 -0.49 22.88 -14.94
CA GLU A 330 -1.25 22.09 -15.91
C GLU A 330 -2.58 22.78 -16.30
N ILE A 331 -3.36 23.24 -15.33
CA ILE A 331 -4.62 23.94 -15.58
C ILE A 331 -4.37 25.27 -16.30
N TYR A 332 -3.30 25.99 -15.92
CA TYR A 332 -2.94 27.25 -16.57
C TYR A 332 -2.56 27.02 -18.02
N LYS A 333 -1.74 26.00 -18.32
CA LYS A 333 -1.38 25.66 -19.69
C LYS A 333 -2.59 25.24 -20.52
N ASP A 334 -3.47 24.40 -19.96
CA ASP A 334 -4.68 23.96 -20.65
C ASP A 334 -5.63 25.14 -20.98
N GLN A 335 -5.92 25.99 -20.00
CA GLN A 335 -6.85 27.12 -20.17
C GLN A 335 -6.32 28.21 -21.12
N HIS A 336 -5.00 28.30 -21.29
CA HIS A 336 -4.36 29.27 -22.18
C HIS A 336 -3.88 28.65 -23.50
N GLY A 337 -4.17 27.37 -23.76
CA GLY A 337 -3.76 26.67 -24.99
C GLY A 337 -2.25 26.50 -25.13
N LEU A 338 -1.53 26.46 -24.00
CA LEU A 338 -0.07 26.31 -23.91
C LEU A 338 0.35 24.85 -23.66
N ASN A 339 -0.61 23.92 -23.61
CA ASN A 339 -0.31 22.49 -23.68
C ASN A 339 0.25 22.21 -25.07
N ALA A 340 1.52 21.82 -25.14
CA ALA A 340 2.12 21.38 -26.39
C ALA A 340 1.27 20.22 -26.93
N LEU A 341 0.50 20.48 -27.98
CA LEU A 341 0.25 19.46 -28.98
C LEU A 341 1.64 18.92 -29.35
N PRO A 342 1.85 17.60 -29.48
CA PRO A 342 2.94 17.12 -30.30
C PRO A 342 2.59 17.48 -31.76
N ASP A 343 2.57 18.79 -32.07
CA ASP A 343 2.42 19.29 -33.41
C ASP A 343 3.80 19.25 -34.05
N GLU A 344 3.88 18.38 -35.05
CA GLU A 344 4.34 18.74 -36.38
C GLU A 344 5.34 19.90 -36.39
N ALA A 345 6.62 19.51 -36.45
CA ALA A 345 7.71 20.40 -36.76
C ALA A 345 7.31 21.35 -37.90
N ILE A 346 7.10 22.61 -37.55
CA ILE A 346 6.91 23.68 -38.52
C ILE A 346 8.21 23.76 -39.31
N GLU A 347 8.12 23.38 -40.58
CA GLU A 347 9.17 23.51 -41.58
C GLU A 347 9.59 24.98 -41.67
N ASP A 348 10.76 25.30 -41.09
CA ASP A 348 11.55 26.43 -41.56
C ASP A 348 12.09 26.07 -42.94
N ALA A 349 11.61 26.80 -43.94
CA ALA A 349 12.08 26.69 -45.30
C ALA A 349 13.58 27.04 -45.37
N HIS A 350 14.31 26.12 -46.00
CA HIS A 350 15.68 26.26 -46.54
C HIS A 350 16.83 25.73 -45.66
N ALA A 351 16.85 24.41 -45.51
CA ALA A 351 18.07 23.63 -45.72
C ALA A 351 17.69 22.18 -46.08
N GLU A 352 18.30 21.60 -47.10
CA GLU A 352 18.23 20.14 -47.32
C GLU A 352 18.80 19.43 -46.08
N THR A 353 17.93 18.84 -45.25
CA THR A 353 18.33 17.99 -44.13
C THR A 353 17.62 16.64 -44.23
N VAL A 354 18.41 15.58 -44.31
CA VAL A 354 18.00 14.17 -44.19
C VAL A 354 17.21 14.00 -42.89
N ALA A 355 15.94 13.60 -42.97
CA ALA A 355 15.14 13.37 -41.76
C ALA A 355 15.67 12.14 -41.00
N LEU A 356 15.90 12.31 -39.69
CA LEU A 356 16.42 11.31 -38.76
C LEU A 356 15.33 10.45 -38.09
N VAL A 357 14.05 10.64 -38.44
CA VAL A 357 12.91 9.91 -37.87
C VAL A 357 12.14 9.22 -38.99
N SER A 358 11.90 7.91 -38.83
CA SER A 358 11.19 7.09 -39.81
C SER A 358 9.73 7.56 -39.98
N SER A 359 9.21 7.59 -41.20
CA SER A 359 7.79 7.88 -41.47
C SER A 359 6.87 6.67 -41.36
N LEU A 360 7.44 5.49 -41.11
CA LEU A 360 6.75 4.21 -40.93
C LEU A 360 7.00 3.63 -39.52
N PRO A 361 6.03 2.89 -38.97
CA PRO A 361 6.14 2.28 -37.64
C PRO A 361 7.19 1.17 -37.60
N ASP A 362 7.83 0.99 -36.44
CA ASP A 362 8.83 -0.06 -36.23
C ASP A 362 8.22 -1.47 -36.34
N ILE A 363 8.95 -2.38 -37.00
CA ILE A 363 8.52 -3.76 -37.18
C ILE A 363 9.13 -4.63 -36.08
N ASN A 364 8.39 -4.83 -35.00
CA ASN A 364 8.84 -5.63 -33.85
C ASN A 364 8.48 -7.12 -33.95
N ALA A 365 7.50 -7.48 -34.78
CA ALA A 365 7.03 -8.86 -34.94
C ALA A 365 6.56 -9.11 -36.37
N HIS A 366 6.87 -10.29 -36.92
CA HIS A 366 6.61 -10.67 -38.30
C HIS A 366 6.35 -12.18 -38.42
N SER A 367 5.22 -12.56 -39.02
CA SER A 367 4.75 -13.96 -39.08
C SER A 367 5.75 -14.96 -39.70
N PHE A 368 6.53 -14.54 -40.71
CA PHE A 368 7.61 -15.37 -41.28
C PHE A 368 8.93 -15.33 -40.47
N PHE A 369 9.47 -14.15 -40.14
CA PHE A 369 10.79 -14.06 -39.51
C PHE A 369 10.83 -14.65 -38.09
N ASP A 370 9.73 -14.57 -37.35
CA ASP A 370 9.66 -15.09 -35.97
C ASP A 370 9.47 -16.61 -35.89
N THR A 371 9.18 -17.28 -37.01
CA THR A 371 8.92 -18.73 -37.05
C THR A 371 10.08 -19.56 -37.60
N THR A 372 11.12 -18.92 -38.16
CA THR A 372 12.30 -19.60 -38.70
C THR A 372 13.59 -19.00 -38.17
N ASP A 373 14.51 -19.86 -37.70
CA ASP A 373 15.87 -19.45 -37.31
C ASP A 373 16.87 -19.47 -38.48
N ASP A 374 16.43 -19.85 -39.68
CA ASP A 374 17.27 -19.91 -40.88
C ASP A 374 17.53 -18.51 -41.44
N ARG A 375 18.75 -18.00 -41.20
CA ARG A 375 19.19 -16.69 -41.66
C ARG A 375 19.22 -16.58 -43.19
N GLU A 376 19.52 -17.66 -43.91
CA GLU A 376 19.51 -17.66 -45.38
C GLU A 376 18.08 -17.58 -45.92
N ALA A 377 17.12 -18.25 -45.27
CA ALA A 377 15.71 -18.12 -45.58
C ALA A 377 15.20 -16.68 -45.35
N ARG A 378 15.53 -16.05 -44.22
CA ARG A 378 15.17 -14.64 -43.92
C ARG A 378 15.78 -13.67 -44.94
N HIS A 379 17.05 -13.88 -45.29
CA HIS A 379 17.75 -13.11 -46.31
C HIS A 379 17.07 -13.22 -47.68
N ASN A 380 16.82 -14.46 -48.13
CA ASN A 380 16.17 -14.71 -49.43
C ASN A 380 14.75 -14.15 -49.47
N TYR A 381 13.97 -14.28 -48.38
CA TYR A 381 12.62 -13.71 -48.29
C TYR A 381 12.59 -12.22 -48.67
N LEU A 382 13.52 -11.44 -48.10
CA LEU A 382 13.67 -10.01 -48.37
C LEU A 382 14.21 -9.73 -49.78
N LEU A 383 15.31 -10.40 -50.15
CA LEU A 383 16.00 -10.18 -51.42
C LEU A 383 15.04 -10.33 -52.61
N LEU A 384 14.10 -11.28 -52.50
CA LEU A 384 13.16 -11.61 -53.55
C LEU A 384 12.09 -10.54 -53.80
N PHE A 385 11.93 -9.52 -52.93
CA PHE A 385 11.10 -8.35 -53.27
C PHE A 385 11.61 -7.62 -54.52
N ALA A 386 12.87 -7.77 -54.90
CA ALA A 386 13.40 -7.28 -56.18
C ALA A 386 12.64 -7.82 -57.41
N LEU A 387 11.94 -8.96 -57.28
CA LEU A 387 11.14 -9.57 -58.35
C LEU A 387 9.85 -8.81 -58.65
N CYS A 388 9.24 -8.13 -57.67
CA CYS A 388 7.98 -7.42 -57.85
C CYS A 388 8.16 -5.97 -58.34
N ILE A 389 9.36 -5.41 -58.18
CA ILE A 389 9.73 -4.06 -58.62
C ILE A 389 10.30 -4.13 -60.04
N GLU A 390 9.98 -3.21 -60.97
CA GLU A 390 10.55 -3.26 -62.33
C GLU A 390 12.04 -2.89 -62.36
N ASN A 391 12.42 -1.79 -61.68
CA ASN A 391 13.81 -1.32 -61.53
C ASN A 391 13.96 -0.51 -60.22
N SER A 392 15.19 -0.31 -59.75
CA SER A 392 15.51 0.37 -58.48
C SER A 392 15.00 1.81 -58.41
N GLY A 393 14.84 2.47 -59.57
CA GLY A 393 14.30 3.83 -59.68
C GLY A 393 12.84 3.96 -59.27
N LEU A 394 12.10 2.86 -59.17
CA LEU A 394 10.69 2.85 -58.74
C LEU A 394 10.50 2.78 -57.22
N LEU A 395 11.56 2.50 -56.46
CA LEU A 395 11.54 2.55 -55.00
C LEU A 395 11.59 4.01 -54.55
N ASN A 396 10.43 4.55 -54.18
CA ASN A 396 10.32 5.86 -53.53
C ASN A 396 10.85 5.80 -52.09
N ARG A 397 10.87 6.94 -51.41
CA ARG A 397 11.41 7.05 -50.04
C ARG A 397 10.75 6.06 -49.06
N GLN A 398 9.42 6.01 -49.03
CA GLN A 398 8.66 5.13 -48.12
C GLN A 398 8.89 3.64 -48.42
N GLY A 399 9.00 3.24 -49.68
CA GLY A 399 9.32 1.86 -50.04
C GLY A 399 10.72 1.42 -49.60
N ARG A 400 11.71 2.33 -49.64
CA ARG A 400 13.07 2.03 -49.14
C ARG A 400 13.09 1.90 -47.62
N GLU A 401 12.42 2.81 -46.94
CA GLU A 401 12.27 2.80 -45.48
C GLU A 401 11.59 1.52 -44.98
N PHE A 402 10.52 1.06 -45.65
CA PHE A 402 9.86 -0.21 -45.33
C PHE A 402 10.80 -1.41 -45.47
N LEU A 403 11.61 -1.46 -46.54
CA LEU A 403 12.61 -2.51 -46.74
C LEU A 403 13.72 -2.48 -45.68
N GLU A 404 14.13 -1.30 -45.22
CA GLU A 404 15.10 -1.14 -44.13
C GLU A 404 14.56 -1.63 -42.79
N LEU A 405 13.29 -1.32 -42.46
CA LEU A 405 12.63 -1.82 -41.26
C LEU A 405 12.47 -3.35 -41.27
N LEU A 406 12.06 -3.93 -42.40
CA LEU A 406 12.01 -5.38 -42.56
C LEU A 406 13.40 -6.03 -42.47
N ALA A 407 14.43 -5.39 -43.03
CA ALA A 407 15.81 -5.84 -42.95
C ALA A 407 16.36 -5.80 -41.51
N HIS A 408 15.99 -4.79 -40.72
CA HIS A 408 16.30 -4.73 -39.30
C HIS A 408 15.64 -5.88 -38.54
N LYS A 409 14.33 -6.10 -38.74
CA LYS A 409 13.60 -7.22 -38.11
C LYS A 409 14.16 -8.59 -38.48
N ALA A 410 14.60 -8.77 -39.72
CA ALA A 410 15.20 -10.01 -40.20
C ALA A 410 16.69 -10.19 -39.83
N GLU A 411 17.31 -9.21 -39.16
CA GLU A 411 18.75 -9.16 -38.84
C GLU A 411 19.68 -9.25 -40.08
N CYS A 412 19.24 -8.62 -41.17
CA CYS A 412 19.88 -8.63 -42.50
C CYS A 412 20.01 -7.20 -43.09
N PRO A 413 20.69 -6.26 -42.41
CA PRO A 413 20.71 -4.84 -42.79
C PRO A 413 21.33 -4.52 -44.16
N GLN A 414 22.10 -5.45 -44.74
CA GLN A 414 22.73 -5.29 -46.06
C GLN A 414 21.77 -5.49 -47.24
N VAL A 415 20.65 -6.19 -47.03
CA VAL A 415 19.76 -6.67 -48.11
C VAL A 415 19.08 -5.55 -48.91
N PRO A 416 18.66 -4.40 -48.32
CA PRO A 416 18.07 -3.31 -49.10
C PRO A 416 18.95 -2.82 -50.25
N GLY A 417 20.28 -2.77 -50.07
CA GLY A 417 21.23 -2.42 -51.13
C GLY A 417 21.33 -3.49 -52.23
N GLU A 418 21.22 -4.76 -51.85
CA GLU A 418 21.21 -5.89 -52.77
C GLU A 418 19.91 -5.95 -53.59
N ILE A 419 18.77 -5.63 -52.97
CA ILE A 419 17.47 -5.52 -53.65
C ILE A 419 17.53 -4.50 -54.79
N ALA A 420 18.11 -3.32 -54.56
CA ALA A 420 18.27 -2.30 -55.60
C ALA A 420 19.09 -2.82 -56.79
N THR A 421 20.20 -3.51 -56.50
CA THR A 421 21.08 -4.09 -57.54
C THR A 421 20.38 -5.21 -58.32
N LEU A 422 19.66 -6.09 -57.62
CA LEU A 422 18.93 -7.19 -58.24
C LEU A 422 17.71 -6.69 -59.02
N ALA A 423 17.05 -5.62 -58.57
CA ALA A 423 15.91 -5.03 -59.27
C ALA A 423 16.28 -4.54 -60.67
N ASP A 424 17.50 -4.05 -60.88
CA ASP A 424 17.98 -3.58 -62.19
C ASP A 424 18.52 -4.72 -63.09
N ASN A 425 18.58 -5.96 -62.58
CA ASN A 425 19.09 -7.10 -63.34
C ASN A 425 18.03 -7.64 -64.33
N PRO A 426 18.30 -7.65 -65.66
CA PRO A 426 17.34 -8.12 -66.66
C PRO A 426 17.03 -9.63 -66.58
N ARG A 427 17.87 -10.42 -65.89
CA ARG A 427 17.69 -11.86 -65.69
C ARG A 427 17.08 -12.24 -64.34
N LYS A 428 16.78 -11.28 -63.47
CA LYS A 428 16.30 -11.55 -62.08
C LYS A 428 15.16 -12.57 -62.00
N ALA A 429 14.18 -12.47 -62.90
CA ALA A 429 13.03 -13.40 -62.91
C ALA A 429 13.40 -14.81 -63.38
N GLN A 430 14.44 -14.99 -64.20
CA GLN A 430 14.87 -16.30 -64.64
C GLN A 430 15.70 -17.01 -63.56
N ASP A 431 16.54 -16.25 -62.86
CA ASP A 431 17.50 -16.80 -61.92
C ASP A 431 16.93 -16.97 -60.50
N TYR A 432 16.01 -16.10 -60.07
CA TYR A 432 15.53 -16.03 -58.67
C TYR A 432 14.08 -16.47 -58.44
N LEU A 433 13.28 -16.63 -59.50
CA LEU A 433 11.91 -17.15 -59.35
C LEU A 433 11.85 -18.62 -58.85
N PRO A 434 12.78 -19.52 -59.25
CA PRO A 434 12.85 -20.86 -58.65
C PRO A 434 13.20 -20.83 -57.16
N ILE A 435 14.01 -19.85 -56.72
CA ILE A 435 14.38 -19.67 -55.31
C ILE A 435 13.15 -19.26 -54.49
N LEU A 436 12.33 -18.34 -55.02
CA LEU A 436 11.06 -17.96 -54.39
C LEU A 436 10.10 -19.15 -54.23
N GLN A 437 10.02 -20.03 -55.25
CA GLN A 437 9.19 -21.23 -55.19
C GLN A 437 9.69 -22.27 -54.18
N ASP A 438 11.01 -22.39 -54.02
CA ASP A 438 11.59 -23.32 -53.04
C ASP A 438 11.48 -22.77 -51.60
N LEU A 439 11.51 -21.46 -51.44
CA LEU A 439 11.37 -20.79 -50.14
C LEU A 439 9.94 -20.86 -49.60
N LEU A 440 8.94 -20.54 -50.42
CA LEU A 440 7.53 -20.43 -50.01
C LEU A 440 6.81 -21.76 -50.29
N LYS A 441 6.80 -22.65 -49.30
CA LYS A 441 6.31 -24.04 -49.43
C LYS A 441 4.84 -24.21 -49.09
N SER A 442 4.27 -23.24 -48.37
CA SER A 442 2.87 -23.23 -47.94
C SER A 442 2.10 -22.03 -48.48
N ASP A 443 0.76 -22.14 -48.52
CA ASP A 443 -0.09 -20.99 -48.84
C ASP A 443 0.05 -19.87 -47.79
N ASP A 444 0.30 -20.17 -46.52
CA ASP A 444 0.53 -19.15 -45.48
C ASP A 444 1.77 -18.31 -45.79
N GLU A 445 2.91 -18.95 -46.06
CA GLU A 445 4.15 -18.26 -46.47
C GLU A 445 3.94 -17.48 -47.77
N THR A 446 3.24 -18.09 -48.74
CA THR A 446 2.96 -17.48 -50.05
C THR A 446 2.13 -16.21 -49.90
N TYR A 447 1.01 -16.27 -49.18
CA TYR A 447 0.15 -15.12 -48.95
C TYR A 447 0.78 -14.08 -48.03
N THR A 448 1.57 -14.48 -47.04
CA THR A 448 2.34 -13.55 -46.21
C THR A 448 3.29 -12.73 -47.08
N TRP A 449 4.09 -13.40 -47.92
CA TRP A 449 5.03 -12.71 -48.82
C TRP A 449 4.31 -11.82 -49.82
N LEU A 450 3.17 -12.26 -50.38
CA LEU A 450 2.37 -11.45 -51.29
C LEU A 450 1.79 -10.21 -50.60
N LEU A 451 1.32 -10.32 -49.35
CA LEU A 451 0.83 -9.18 -48.58
C LEU A 451 1.93 -8.14 -48.36
N ASP A 452 3.12 -8.56 -47.91
CA ASP A 452 4.26 -7.65 -47.74
C ASP A 452 4.68 -7.01 -49.08
N ALA A 453 4.73 -7.78 -50.16
CA ALA A 453 5.08 -7.29 -51.49
C ALA A 453 4.02 -6.30 -52.02
N PHE A 454 2.74 -6.57 -51.81
CA PHE A 454 1.66 -5.68 -52.24
C PHE A 454 1.61 -4.41 -51.40
N TYR A 455 1.93 -4.49 -50.11
CA TYR A 455 2.08 -3.32 -49.25
C TYR A 455 3.25 -2.45 -49.71
N LEU A 456 4.41 -3.04 -50.02
CA LEU A 456 5.55 -2.33 -50.62
C LEU A 456 5.17 -1.61 -51.92
N LEU A 457 4.45 -2.28 -52.83
CA LEU A 457 3.98 -1.67 -54.08
C LEU A 457 2.98 -0.53 -53.83
N THR A 458 2.13 -0.68 -52.82
CA THR A 458 1.16 0.35 -52.40
C THR A 458 1.89 1.59 -51.88
N LEU A 459 2.88 1.43 -51.00
CA LEU A 459 3.76 2.51 -50.54
C LEU A 459 4.48 3.19 -51.70
N CYS A 460 4.92 2.41 -52.70
CA CYS A 460 5.56 2.92 -53.92
C CYS A 460 4.58 3.56 -54.93
N GLN A 461 3.27 3.59 -54.63
CA GLN A 461 2.20 4.06 -55.52
C GLN A 461 2.23 3.35 -56.89
N LYS A 462 2.46 2.04 -56.90
CA LYS A 462 2.48 1.19 -58.10
C LYS A 462 1.28 0.25 -58.13
N ALA A 463 0.85 -0.09 -59.35
CA ALA A 463 -0.23 -1.03 -59.54
C ALA A 463 0.18 -2.44 -59.09
N ILE A 464 -0.60 -3.01 -58.17
CA ILE A 464 -0.41 -4.39 -57.69
C ILE A 464 -0.64 -5.40 -58.84
N GLU A 465 -1.49 -5.07 -59.81
CA GLU A 465 -1.78 -5.92 -60.99
C GLU A 465 -0.75 -5.76 -62.14
N GLY A 466 0.50 -5.42 -61.82
CA GLY A 466 1.56 -5.25 -62.81
C GLY A 466 2.05 -6.57 -63.45
N PRO A 467 2.69 -6.51 -64.63
CA PRO A 467 3.18 -7.69 -65.34
C PRO A 467 4.24 -8.51 -64.56
N HIS A 468 4.99 -7.88 -63.66
CA HIS A 468 5.94 -8.57 -62.78
C HIS A 468 5.24 -9.41 -61.71
N VAL A 469 4.24 -8.83 -61.03
CA VAL A 469 3.39 -9.54 -60.07
C VAL A 469 2.64 -10.68 -60.75
N LEU A 470 2.13 -10.47 -61.96
CA LEU A 470 1.41 -11.50 -62.72
C LEU A 470 2.32 -12.71 -63.06
N ARG A 471 3.62 -12.49 -63.30
CA ARG A 471 4.61 -13.58 -63.45
C ARG A 471 4.82 -14.33 -62.14
N ILE A 472 4.92 -13.63 -61.01
CA ILE A 472 5.06 -14.24 -59.68
C ILE A 472 3.83 -15.09 -59.35
N LEU A 473 2.62 -14.55 -59.53
CA LEU A 473 1.37 -15.28 -59.31
C LEU A 473 1.24 -16.53 -60.18
N ASN A 474 1.68 -16.47 -61.44
CA ASN A 474 1.69 -17.64 -62.33
C ASN A 474 2.68 -18.72 -61.92
N ALA A 475 3.77 -18.34 -61.22
CA ALA A 475 4.78 -19.25 -60.72
C ALA A 475 4.38 -19.86 -59.38
N LEU A 476 3.91 -19.05 -58.43
CA LEU A 476 3.52 -19.49 -57.08
C LEU A 476 2.17 -20.22 -57.07
N LYS A 477 1.22 -19.81 -57.93
CA LYS A 477 -0.14 -20.36 -58.02
C LYS A 477 -0.84 -20.49 -56.66
N PRO A 478 -0.93 -19.41 -55.86
CA PRO A 478 -1.60 -19.43 -54.55
C PRO A 478 -3.03 -19.97 -54.67
N THR A 479 -3.43 -20.84 -53.74
CA THR A 479 -4.76 -21.44 -53.79
C THR A 479 -5.84 -20.39 -53.61
N GLN A 480 -6.94 -20.50 -54.38
CA GLN A 480 -8.10 -19.58 -54.29
C GLN A 480 -7.79 -18.08 -54.48
N PHE A 481 -6.67 -17.71 -55.10
CA PHE A 481 -6.25 -16.30 -55.20
C PHE A 481 -7.33 -15.33 -55.69
N LYS A 482 -8.12 -15.71 -56.70
CA LYS A 482 -9.21 -14.85 -57.21
C LYS A 482 -10.27 -14.53 -56.16
N GLU A 483 -10.53 -15.47 -55.25
CA GLU A 483 -11.51 -15.29 -54.16
C GLU A 483 -10.90 -14.49 -53.00
N GLN A 484 -9.60 -14.66 -52.74
CA GLN A 484 -8.91 -14.00 -51.64
C GLN A 484 -8.42 -12.59 -51.99
N PHE A 485 -8.16 -12.30 -53.26
CA PHE A 485 -7.58 -11.03 -53.71
C PHE A 485 -8.39 -9.78 -53.29
N PRO A 486 -9.74 -9.76 -53.36
CA PRO A 486 -10.51 -8.64 -52.81
C PRO A 486 -10.31 -8.42 -51.30
N ARG A 487 -10.09 -9.50 -50.54
CA ARG A 487 -9.85 -9.44 -49.08
C ARG A 487 -8.44 -8.95 -48.78
N VAL A 488 -7.46 -9.39 -49.57
CA VAL A 488 -6.09 -8.88 -49.53
C VAL A 488 -6.08 -7.36 -49.78
N LEU A 489 -6.79 -6.90 -50.80
CA LEU A 489 -6.94 -5.47 -51.06
C LEU A 489 -7.61 -4.73 -49.90
N ALA A 490 -8.69 -5.29 -49.33
CA ALA A 490 -9.37 -4.67 -48.19
C ALA A 490 -8.42 -4.48 -46.98
N VAL A 491 -7.63 -5.49 -46.60
CA VAL A 491 -6.67 -5.36 -45.50
C VAL A 491 -5.54 -4.36 -45.81
N LEU A 492 -5.19 -4.17 -47.09
CA LEU A 492 -4.13 -3.23 -47.51
C LEU A 492 -4.61 -1.77 -47.57
N THR A 493 -5.85 -1.51 -48.00
CA THR A 493 -6.29 -0.15 -48.35
C THR A 493 -7.52 0.35 -47.62
N GLU A 494 -8.37 -0.52 -47.10
CA GLU A 494 -9.62 -0.13 -46.44
C GLU A 494 -9.33 0.53 -45.08
N GLN A 495 -10.19 1.46 -44.67
CA GLN A 495 -10.07 2.20 -43.40
C GLN A 495 -11.17 1.84 -42.40
N ASP A 496 -12.27 1.24 -42.87
CA ASP A 496 -13.36 0.80 -42.02
C ASP A 496 -12.99 -0.47 -41.24
N GLU A 497 -13.06 -0.38 -39.90
CA GLU A 497 -12.66 -1.45 -38.96
C GLU A 497 -13.38 -2.78 -39.24
N GLU A 498 -14.71 -2.73 -39.46
CA GLU A 498 -15.52 -3.93 -39.68
C GLU A 498 -15.14 -4.63 -40.99
N ASN A 499 -14.95 -3.86 -42.06
CA ASN A 499 -14.54 -4.41 -43.36
C ASN A 499 -13.13 -5.02 -43.32
N VAL A 500 -12.19 -4.37 -42.62
CA VAL A 500 -10.83 -4.90 -42.43
C VAL A 500 -10.88 -6.19 -41.61
N LEU A 501 -11.61 -6.22 -40.50
CA LEU A 501 -11.74 -7.42 -39.65
C LEU A 501 -12.44 -8.56 -40.39
N ALA A 502 -13.49 -8.27 -41.16
CA ALA A 502 -14.18 -9.28 -41.96
C ALA A 502 -13.26 -9.87 -43.04
N ALA A 503 -12.41 -9.05 -43.66
CA ALA A 503 -11.41 -9.52 -44.60
C ALA A 503 -10.32 -10.35 -43.91
N ALA A 504 -9.78 -9.86 -42.78
CA ALA A 504 -8.77 -10.53 -41.98
C ALA A 504 -9.24 -11.89 -41.45
N GLU A 505 -10.47 -12.00 -40.94
CA GLU A 505 -11.04 -13.26 -40.46
C GLU A 505 -11.11 -14.31 -41.58
N LYS A 506 -11.49 -13.89 -42.79
CA LYS A 506 -11.53 -14.80 -43.94
C LYS A 506 -10.13 -15.17 -44.44
N LEU A 507 -9.18 -14.26 -44.34
CA LEU A 507 -7.77 -14.50 -44.68
C LEU A 507 -7.05 -15.37 -43.65
N GLN A 508 -7.45 -15.35 -42.39
CA GLN A 508 -6.83 -16.14 -41.31
C GLN A 508 -6.79 -17.64 -41.62
N GLN A 509 -7.75 -18.15 -42.38
CA GLN A 509 -7.77 -19.56 -42.81
C GLN A 509 -6.67 -19.91 -43.83
N GLN A 510 -6.10 -18.89 -44.49
CA GLN A 510 -5.09 -19.03 -45.54
C GLN A 510 -3.72 -18.52 -45.09
N THR A 511 -3.69 -17.46 -44.28
CA THR A 511 -2.43 -16.84 -43.84
C THR A 511 -2.52 -16.12 -42.52
N HIS A 512 -1.40 -16.03 -41.81
CA HIS A 512 -1.19 -15.15 -40.66
C HIS A 512 -0.61 -13.79 -41.06
N GLY A 513 -0.16 -13.62 -42.31
CA GLY A 513 0.47 -12.40 -42.80
C GLY A 513 -0.41 -11.14 -42.76
N TRP A 514 -1.74 -11.29 -42.65
CA TRP A 514 -2.63 -10.14 -42.45
C TRP A 514 -2.32 -9.38 -41.15
N LYS A 515 -1.80 -10.08 -40.12
CA LYS A 515 -1.38 -9.46 -38.85
C LYS A 515 -0.19 -8.51 -39.05
N ASN A 516 0.70 -8.84 -39.99
CA ASN A 516 1.80 -7.95 -40.34
C ASN A 516 1.27 -6.64 -40.94
N ILE A 517 0.29 -6.71 -41.86
CA ILE A 517 -0.30 -5.51 -42.46
C ILE A 517 -1.02 -4.65 -41.41
N VAL A 518 -1.74 -5.26 -40.47
CA VAL A 518 -2.36 -4.54 -39.34
C VAL A 518 -1.32 -3.74 -38.56
N ARG A 519 -0.13 -4.33 -38.31
CA ARG A 519 0.99 -3.65 -37.62
C ARG A 519 1.63 -2.56 -38.48
N TYR A 520 1.95 -2.84 -39.73
CA TYR A 520 2.59 -1.86 -40.63
C TYR A 520 1.73 -0.61 -40.83
N ARG A 521 0.41 -0.77 -40.75
CA ARG A 521 -0.56 0.30 -40.88
C ARG A 521 -1.03 0.88 -39.53
N GLU A 522 -0.54 0.36 -38.40
CA GLU A 522 -1.01 0.67 -37.04
C GLU A 522 -2.53 0.69 -36.89
N LEU A 523 -3.22 -0.28 -37.53
CA LEU A 523 -4.68 -0.32 -37.50
C LEU A 523 -5.17 -0.64 -36.08
N ARG A 524 -6.12 0.18 -35.64
CA ARG A 524 -6.85 0.01 -34.38
C ARG A 524 -8.30 -0.37 -34.67
N PHE A 525 -8.87 -1.17 -33.79
CA PHE A 525 -10.20 -1.75 -33.90
C PHE A 525 -11.05 -1.45 -32.66
N GLU A 526 -10.89 -0.24 -32.12
CA GLU A 526 -11.52 0.17 -30.86
C GLU A 526 -13.04 0.02 -30.92
N LYS A 527 -13.69 0.44 -32.00
CA LYS A 527 -15.15 0.39 -32.11
C LYS A 527 -15.66 -1.04 -32.20
N ALA A 528 -14.91 -1.91 -32.88
CA ALA A 528 -15.31 -3.31 -33.09
C ALA A 528 -15.40 -4.12 -31.78
N PHE A 529 -14.62 -3.75 -30.75
CA PHE A 529 -14.52 -4.52 -29.51
C PHE A 529 -14.95 -3.77 -28.24
N ALA A 530 -15.09 -2.43 -28.28
CA ALA A 530 -15.37 -1.58 -27.11
C ALA A 530 -16.65 -1.96 -26.35
N ASP A 531 -17.75 -2.24 -27.06
CA ASP A 531 -19.04 -2.56 -26.42
C ASP A 531 -18.94 -3.84 -25.57
N MET A 532 -18.34 -4.89 -26.13
CA MET A 532 -18.17 -6.18 -25.45
C MET A 532 -17.17 -6.07 -24.29
N SER A 533 -16.04 -5.38 -24.50
CA SER A 533 -15.04 -5.15 -23.44
C SER A 533 -15.64 -4.38 -22.26
N THR A 534 -16.39 -3.30 -22.55
CA THR A 534 -17.09 -2.50 -21.55
C THR A 534 -18.13 -3.31 -20.78
N GLN A 535 -18.92 -4.13 -21.48
CA GLN A 535 -19.96 -4.95 -20.85
C GLN A 535 -19.33 -6.00 -19.90
N LEU A 536 -18.25 -6.66 -20.31
CA LEU A 536 -17.52 -7.61 -19.48
C LEU A 536 -16.84 -6.93 -18.28
N GLY A 537 -16.30 -5.73 -18.47
CA GLY A 537 -15.75 -4.91 -17.39
C GLY A 537 -16.81 -4.55 -16.34
N LYS A 538 -18.03 -4.18 -16.76
CA LYS A 538 -19.17 -3.94 -15.85
C LYS A 538 -19.56 -5.18 -15.06
N ILE A 539 -19.66 -6.35 -15.72
CA ILE A 539 -19.98 -7.62 -15.08
C ILE A 539 -18.93 -8.00 -14.02
N SER A 540 -17.65 -7.82 -14.35
CA SER A 540 -16.55 -8.04 -13.39
C SER A 540 -16.70 -7.14 -12.16
N PHE A 541 -17.04 -5.86 -12.38
CA PHE A 541 -17.28 -4.91 -11.30
C PHE A 541 -18.47 -5.30 -10.41
N GLU A 542 -19.57 -5.78 -11.00
CA GLU A 542 -20.73 -6.30 -10.26
C GLU A 542 -20.37 -7.52 -9.38
N ALA A 543 -19.54 -8.44 -9.90
CA ALA A 543 -19.05 -9.58 -9.14
C ALA A 543 -18.19 -9.17 -7.94
N VAL A 544 -17.29 -8.18 -8.11
CA VAL A 544 -16.48 -7.62 -7.02
C VAL A 544 -17.36 -6.95 -5.96
N HIS A 545 -18.40 -6.21 -6.36
CA HIS A 545 -19.34 -5.61 -5.41
C HIS A 545 -20.06 -6.68 -4.57
N LEU A 546 -20.44 -7.79 -5.20
CA LEU A 546 -21.11 -8.88 -4.50
C LEU A 546 -20.18 -9.60 -3.52
N SER A 547 -18.87 -9.68 -3.80
CA SER A 547 -17.84 -10.18 -2.88
C SER A 547 -17.72 -9.26 -1.64
N LEU A 548 -17.77 -7.95 -1.81
CA LEU A 548 -17.80 -7.01 -0.67
C LEU A 548 -19.04 -7.18 0.22
N ASP A 549 -20.20 -7.43 -0.39
CA ASP A 549 -21.43 -7.71 0.36
C ASP A 549 -21.37 -9.06 1.09
N LEU A 550 -20.67 -10.05 0.52
CA LEU A 550 -20.38 -11.33 1.17
C LEU A 550 -19.50 -11.13 2.41
N THR A 551 -18.46 -10.29 2.33
CA THR A 551 -17.61 -9.96 3.49
C THR A 551 -18.40 -9.35 4.64
N LYS A 552 -19.40 -8.49 4.36
CA LYS A 552 -20.29 -7.92 5.39
C LYS A 552 -21.08 -9.02 6.12
N ALA A 553 -21.54 -10.04 5.39
CA ALA A 553 -22.21 -11.19 5.99
C ALA A 553 -21.26 -11.98 6.91
N THR A 554 -19.98 -12.10 6.54
CA THR A 554 -18.91 -12.74 7.34
C THR A 554 -18.59 -11.97 8.62
N MET A 555 -18.49 -10.64 8.54
CA MET A 555 -18.28 -9.79 9.72
C MET A 555 -19.42 -9.92 10.73
N LYS A 556 -20.67 -10.01 10.24
CA LYS A 556 -21.82 -10.25 11.13
C LYS A 556 -21.79 -11.65 11.75
N ALA A 557 -21.24 -12.65 11.06
CA ALA A 557 -21.11 -14.00 11.60
C ALA A 557 -20.07 -14.10 12.73
N SER A 558 -19.06 -13.22 12.77
CA SER A 558 -18.04 -13.25 13.85
C SER A 558 -18.61 -12.92 15.23
N ASP A 559 -19.68 -12.13 15.29
CA ASP A 559 -20.41 -11.81 16.53
C ASP A 559 -21.05 -13.05 17.18
N TYR A 560 -21.19 -14.13 16.42
CA TYR A 560 -21.78 -15.41 16.86
C TYR A 560 -20.77 -16.56 16.84
N SER A 561 -19.47 -16.23 16.79
CA SER A 561 -18.38 -17.20 16.66
C SER A 561 -18.30 -18.16 17.86
N TYR A 562 -18.35 -17.65 19.09
CA TYR A 562 -18.19 -18.46 20.30
C TYR A 562 -19.25 -18.14 21.36
N PHE A 563 -19.87 -19.18 21.92
CA PHE A 563 -20.84 -19.06 23.00
C PHE A 563 -20.23 -19.54 24.33
N MET A 564 -20.05 -18.64 25.31
CA MET A 564 -19.67 -19.01 26.68
C MET A 564 -20.90 -19.28 27.55
N GLU A 565 -20.98 -20.46 28.15
CA GLU A 565 -21.92 -20.72 29.24
C GLU A 565 -21.50 -20.00 30.54
N ALA A 566 -22.49 -19.57 31.33
CA ALA A 566 -22.25 -18.89 32.60
C ALA A 566 -21.67 -19.87 33.65
N TRP A 567 -20.63 -19.43 34.37
CA TRP A 567 -19.80 -20.26 35.26
C TRP A 567 -20.42 -20.60 36.63
N ASP A 568 -21.70 -20.27 36.87
CA ASP A 568 -22.37 -20.50 38.16
C ASP A 568 -23.60 -21.39 38.00
N ASP A 569 -23.89 -22.23 38.99
CA ASP A 569 -24.85 -23.34 38.94
C ASP A 569 -26.30 -22.92 39.32
N SER A 570 -26.51 -21.62 39.48
CA SER A 570 -27.76 -20.98 39.86
C SER A 570 -28.90 -21.23 38.86
N PHE A 571 -30.13 -21.32 39.36
CA PHE A 571 -31.32 -21.44 38.51
C PHE A 571 -31.45 -20.26 37.51
N LEU A 572 -31.03 -19.06 37.92
CA LEU A 572 -31.05 -17.87 37.06
C LEU A 572 -29.97 -17.87 35.99
N SER A 573 -28.78 -18.45 36.26
CA SER A 573 -27.73 -18.62 35.25
C SER A 573 -28.10 -19.69 34.23
N LYS A 574 -28.80 -20.76 34.62
CA LYS A 574 -29.35 -21.79 33.69
C LYS A 574 -30.45 -21.25 32.78
N VAL A 575 -31.28 -20.34 33.28
CA VAL A 575 -32.28 -19.64 32.45
C VAL A 575 -31.60 -18.63 31.52
N SER A 576 -30.60 -17.90 32.00
CA SER A 576 -29.82 -16.94 31.20
C SER A 576 -28.96 -17.61 30.12
N SER A 577 -28.33 -18.76 30.40
CA SER A 577 -27.53 -19.51 29.43
C SER A 577 -28.42 -20.14 28.37
N LYS A 578 -29.61 -20.64 28.73
CA LYS A 578 -30.58 -21.17 27.78
C LYS A 578 -31.17 -20.08 26.87
N VAL A 579 -31.42 -18.90 27.41
CA VAL A 579 -31.83 -17.72 26.62
C VAL A 579 -30.68 -17.22 25.73
N GLY A 580 -29.45 -17.17 26.24
CA GLY A 580 -28.24 -16.83 25.49
C GLY A 580 -27.96 -17.79 24.33
N GLY A 581 -28.02 -19.11 24.58
CA GLY A 581 -27.83 -20.14 23.55
C GLY A 581 -28.92 -20.12 22.48
N THR A 582 -30.15 -19.76 22.85
CA THR A 582 -31.24 -19.56 21.88
C THR A 582 -30.98 -18.33 21.01
N ALA A 583 -30.50 -17.23 21.60
CA ALA A 583 -30.15 -16.01 20.86
C ALA A 583 -28.98 -16.24 19.89
N TYR A 584 -27.96 -16.99 20.28
CA TYR A 584 -26.87 -17.41 19.39
C TYR A 584 -27.37 -18.33 18.28
N THR A 585 -28.25 -19.30 18.58
CA THR A 585 -28.82 -20.19 17.55
C THR A 585 -29.62 -19.40 16.51
N ILE A 586 -30.39 -18.41 16.95
CA ILE A 586 -31.14 -17.51 16.06
C ILE A 586 -30.19 -16.62 15.26
N GLY A 587 -29.16 -16.05 15.89
CA GLY A 587 -28.14 -15.23 15.22
C GLY A 587 -27.37 -16.01 14.14
N ARG A 588 -26.91 -17.22 14.47
CA ARG A 588 -26.27 -18.16 13.53
C ARG A 588 -27.18 -18.55 12.38
N SER A 589 -28.45 -18.86 12.67
CA SER A 589 -29.45 -19.16 11.63
C SER A 589 -29.71 -17.96 10.71
N SER A 590 -29.73 -16.74 11.26
CA SER A 590 -29.84 -15.52 10.47
C SER A 590 -28.61 -15.32 9.59
N CYS A 591 -27.40 -15.57 10.08
CA CYS A 591 -26.16 -15.44 9.31
C CYS A 591 -26.10 -16.47 8.18
N LEU A 592 -26.44 -17.75 8.47
CA LEU A 592 -26.54 -18.79 7.45
C LEU A 592 -27.59 -18.45 6.38
N SER A 593 -28.73 -17.89 6.78
CA SER A 593 -29.74 -17.41 5.83
C SER A 593 -29.20 -16.31 4.92
N SER A 594 -28.45 -15.34 5.47
CA SER A 594 -27.79 -14.31 4.68
C SER A 594 -26.75 -14.90 3.72
N LEU A 595 -25.97 -15.90 4.16
CA LEU A 595 -25.00 -16.60 3.30
C LEU A 595 -25.69 -17.34 2.14
N ASN A 596 -26.83 -18.00 2.40
CA ASN A 596 -27.64 -18.65 1.36
C ASN A 596 -28.32 -17.66 0.42
N GLU A 597 -28.70 -16.47 0.90
CA GLU A 597 -29.16 -15.38 0.05
C GLU A 597 -28.03 -14.88 -0.86
N MET A 598 -26.82 -14.73 -0.33
CA MET A 598 -25.64 -14.36 -1.12
C MET A 598 -25.32 -15.40 -2.18
N ARG A 599 -25.32 -16.70 -1.84
CA ARG A 599 -25.19 -17.80 -2.80
C ARG A 599 -26.18 -17.66 -3.96
N LYS A 600 -27.47 -17.40 -3.66
CA LYS A 600 -28.50 -17.23 -4.70
C LYS A 600 -28.21 -16.03 -5.60
N LYS A 601 -27.82 -14.88 -5.02
CA LYS A 601 -27.41 -13.70 -5.80
C LYS A 601 -26.20 -13.99 -6.70
N ILE A 602 -25.23 -14.75 -6.20
CA ILE A 602 -24.04 -15.16 -6.97
C ILE A 602 -24.46 -16.06 -8.14
N SER A 603 -25.29 -17.07 -7.90
CA SER A 603 -25.80 -17.94 -8.96
C SER A 603 -26.64 -17.16 -10.00
N GLU A 604 -27.46 -16.20 -9.56
CA GLU A 604 -28.24 -15.32 -10.43
C GLU A 604 -27.34 -14.45 -11.31
N LEU A 605 -26.31 -13.81 -10.72
CA LEU A 605 -25.31 -13.03 -11.45
C LEU A 605 -24.61 -13.88 -12.51
N ILE A 606 -24.06 -15.03 -12.12
CA ILE A 606 -23.34 -15.92 -13.04
C ILE A 606 -24.28 -16.38 -14.16
N SER A 607 -25.50 -16.81 -13.84
CA SER A 607 -26.46 -17.28 -14.84
C SER A 607 -26.91 -16.16 -15.81
N GLY A 608 -27.11 -14.94 -15.30
CA GLY A 608 -27.50 -13.77 -16.10
C GLY A 608 -26.40 -13.32 -17.07
N HIS A 609 -25.14 -13.45 -16.66
CA HIS A 609 -24.02 -12.88 -17.41
C HIS A 609 -23.12 -13.90 -18.14
N SER A 610 -23.29 -15.20 -17.88
CA SER A 610 -22.56 -16.28 -18.57
C SER A 610 -22.69 -16.21 -20.09
N SER A 611 -23.82 -15.73 -20.62
CA SER A 611 -24.01 -15.55 -22.06
C SER A 611 -23.05 -14.53 -22.67
N THR A 612 -22.76 -13.44 -21.95
CA THR A 612 -21.83 -12.38 -22.37
C THR A 612 -20.39 -12.88 -22.35
N LEU A 613 -19.99 -13.56 -21.26
CA LEU A 613 -18.67 -14.21 -21.19
C LEU A 613 -18.47 -15.20 -22.33
N ASN A 614 -19.49 -16.01 -22.64
CA ASN A 614 -19.45 -16.94 -23.76
C ASN A 614 -19.39 -16.24 -25.12
N GLN A 615 -20.00 -15.07 -25.28
CA GLN A 615 -19.89 -14.28 -26.51
C GLN A 615 -18.46 -13.72 -26.67
N GLY A 616 -17.86 -13.16 -25.62
CA GLY A 616 -16.47 -12.73 -25.64
C GLY A 616 -15.53 -13.90 -25.97
N ASN A 617 -15.71 -15.05 -25.33
CA ASN A 617 -14.94 -16.28 -25.63
C ASN A 617 -15.12 -16.78 -27.07
N ARG A 618 -16.28 -16.55 -27.70
CA ARG A 618 -16.48 -16.84 -29.13
C ARG A 618 -15.63 -15.92 -30.01
N VAL A 619 -15.39 -14.66 -29.60
CA VAL A 619 -14.49 -13.75 -30.31
C VAL A 619 -13.04 -14.21 -30.17
N LEU A 620 -12.61 -14.60 -28.97
CA LEU A 620 -11.27 -15.16 -28.76
C LEU A 620 -11.01 -16.40 -29.63
N THR A 621 -11.93 -17.35 -29.61
CA THR A 621 -11.83 -18.59 -30.42
C THR A 621 -11.90 -18.32 -31.92
N ARG A 622 -12.64 -17.30 -32.35
CA ARG A 622 -12.66 -16.84 -33.76
C ARG A 622 -11.27 -16.42 -34.25
N TRP A 623 -10.46 -15.84 -33.37
CA TRP A 623 -9.09 -15.40 -33.67
C TRP A 623 -8.01 -16.42 -33.27
N GLY A 624 -8.40 -17.63 -32.87
CA GLY A 624 -7.47 -18.74 -32.59
C GLY A 624 -6.95 -18.81 -31.15
N LEU A 625 -7.51 -18.02 -30.21
CA LEU A 625 -7.19 -18.11 -28.79
C LEU A 625 -8.15 -19.06 -28.05
N PRO A 626 -7.68 -19.79 -27.02
CA PRO A 626 -8.55 -20.64 -26.21
C PRO A 626 -9.56 -19.83 -25.40
N SER A 627 -10.71 -20.42 -25.09
CA SER A 627 -11.70 -19.83 -24.19
C SER A 627 -11.16 -19.72 -22.77
N ILE A 628 -11.41 -18.59 -22.12
CA ILE A 628 -11.09 -18.36 -20.71
C ILE A 628 -12.26 -18.86 -19.87
N THR A 629 -11.99 -19.78 -18.96
CA THR A 629 -12.99 -20.40 -18.07
C THR A 629 -12.84 -19.89 -16.64
N PHE A 630 -13.86 -20.13 -15.81
CA PHE A 630 -13.85 -19.86 -14.39
C PHE A 630 -14.24 -21.11 -13.61
N LYS A 631 -13.90 -21.14 -12.32
CA LYS A 631 -14.32 -22.20 -11.40
C LYS A 631 -15.58 -21.76 -10.66
N ASP A 632 -16.60 -22.61 -10.68
CA ASP A 632 -17.83 -22.42 -9.92
C ASP A 632 -17.92 -23.48 -8.82
N GLU A 633 -17.77 -23.04 -7.59
CA GLU A 633 -17.86 -23.86 -6.38
C GLU A 633 -19.13 -23.55 -5.56
N SER A 634 -20.04 -22.72 -6.08
CA SER A 634 -21.22 -22.22 -5.35
C SER A 634 -22.29 -23.29 -5.08
N GLY A 635 -22.31 -24.37 -5.87
CA GLY A 635 -23.23 -25.51 -5.71
C GLY A 635 -24.71 -25.19 -5.98
N TYR A 636 -25.56 -26.22 -6.00
CA TYR A 636 -26.99 -26.08 -6.34
C TYR A 636 -27.94 -26.02 -5.14
N ALA A 637 -27.54 -26.54 -3.97
CA ALA A 637 -28.34 -26.53 -2.74
C ALA A 637 -27.91 -25.44 -1.74
N ASP A 638 -28.85 -24.97 -0.93
CA ASP A 638 -28.56 -24.08 0.21
C ASP A 638 -27.61 -24.80 1.19
N PHE A 639 -26.66 -24.07 1.75
CA PHE A 639 -25.76 -24.55 2.78
C PHE A 639 -26.53 -24.90 4.06
N GLU A 640 -26.15 -26.03 4.66
CA GLU A 640 -26.67 -26.49 5.94
C GLU A 640 -25.55 -26.46 6.98
N LEU A 641 -25.79 -25.80 8.12
CA LEU A 641 -24.90 -25.80 9.28
C LEU A 641 -25.70 -26.14 10.54
N ASP A 642 -25.08 -26.84 11.48
CA ASP A 642 -25.63 -26.97 12.83
C ASP A 642 -25.47 -25.62 13.56
N ASN A 643 -26.54 -24.82 13.55
CA ASN A 643 -26.58 -23.51 14.18
C ASN A 643 -26.70 -23.57 15.71
N SER A 644 -26.68 -24.76 16.33
CA SER A 644 -26.75 -24.90 17.78
C SER A 644 -25.64 -24.10 18.47
N ALA A 645 -25.92 -23.55 19.65
CA ALA A 645 -24.90 -22.88 20.46
C ALA A 645 -23.79 -23.83 20.96
N THR A 646 -24.00 -25.15 20.84
CA THR A 646 -23.04 -26.20 21.19
C THR A 646 -22.07 -26.55 20.06
N ASN A 647 -22.28 -26.04 18.83
CA ASN A 647 -21.33 -26.21 17.74
C ASN A 647 -20.18 -25.19 17.89
N GLU A 648 -19.04 -25.65 18.43
CA GLU A 648 -17.84 -24.84 18.62
C GLU A 648 -17.13 -24.50 17.30
N ASP A 649 -17.27 -25.36 16.28
CA ASP A 649 -16.65 -25.21 14.96
C ASP A 649 -17.52 -24.42 13.96
N TRP A 650 -18.66 -23.88 14.41
CA TRP A 650 -19.66 -23.27 13.53
C TRP A 650 -19.08 -22.16 12.64
N TYR A 651 -18.25 -21.29 13.22
CA TYR A 651 -17.67 -20.17 12.48
C TYR A 651 -16.63 -20.61 11.45
N ASP A 652 -15.88 -21.67 11.73
CA ASP A 652 -14.92 -22.24 10.78
C ASP A 652 -15.64 -22.89 9.59
N GLN A 653 -16.74 -23.59 9.85
CA GLN A 653 -17.60 -24.18 8.82
C GLN A 653 -18.30 -23.09 7.99
N PHE A 654 -18.82 -22.04 8.63
CA PHE A 654 -19.38 -20.86 7.95
C PHE A 654 -18.34 -20.20 7.04
N SER A 655 -17.13 -19.95 7.57
CA SER A 655 -16.02 -19.32 6.85
C SER A 655 -15.52 -20.18 5.68
N HIS A 656 -15.69 -21.50 5.75
CA HIS A 656 -15.38 -22.38 4.62
C HIS A 656 -16.35 -22.17 3.46
N PHE A 657 -17.66 -22.13 3.73
CA PHE A 657 -18.67 -21.89 2.69
C PHE A 657 -18.59 -20.49 2.11
N GLU A 658 -18.27 -19.50 2.94
CA GLU A 658 -18.03 -18.15 2.44
C GLU A 658 -16.82 -18.10 1.50
N ARG A 659 -15.68 -18.71 1.86
CA ARG A 659 -14.53 -18.80 0.96
C ARG A 659 -14.87 -19.44 -0.39
N GLN A 660 -15.70 -20.49 -0.42
CA GLN A 660 -16.14 -21.10 -1.69
C GLN A 660 -16.93 -20.12 -2.58
N LEU A 661 -17.78 -19.29 -1.97
CA LEU A 661 -18.52 -18.26 -2.69
C LEU A 661 -17.62 -17.14 -3.20
N ASP A 662 -16.67 -16.70 -2.37
CA ASP A 662 -15.72 -15.65 -2.72
C ASP A 662 -14.74 -16.10 -3.82
N ASP A 663 -14.23 -17.33 -3.74
CA ASP A 663 -13.38 -17.94 -4.77
C ASP A 663 -14.12 -18.05 -6.11
N THR A 664 -15.42 -18.39 -6.07
CA THR A 664 -16.28 -18.46 -7.26
C THR A 664 -16.46 -17.07 -7.90
N LEU A 665 -16.78 -16.06 -7.09
CA LEU A 665 -16.94 -14.68 -7.56
C LEU A 665 -15.65 -14.11 -8.14
N THR A 666 -14.54 -14.34 -7.45
CA THR A 666 -13.21 -13.93 -7.89
C THR A 666 -12.85 -14.59 -9.21
N SER A 667 -13.04 -15.91 -9.33
CA SER A 667 -12.75 -16.63 -10.56
C SER A 667 -13.61 -16.15 -11.74
N PHE A 668 -14.90 -15.89 -11.52
CA PHE A 668 -15.79 -15.35 -12.55
C PHE A 668 -15.41 -13.92 -12.98
N SER A 669 -15.12 -13.04 -12.01
CA SER A 669 -14.66 -11.68 -12.24
C SER A 669 -13.34 -11.65 -13.03
N GLU A 670 -12.38 -12.50 -12.66
CA GLU A 670 -11.11 -12.64 -13.35
C GLU A 670 -11.30 -13.10 -14.79
N ALA A 671 -12.16 -14.11 -15.03
CA ALA A 671 -12.46 -14.56 -16.39
C ALA A 671 -13.10 -13.45 -17.26
N CYS A 672 -14.06 -12.70 -16.73
CA CYS A 672 -14.64 -11.55 -17.45
C CYS A 672 -13.60 -10.47 -17.75
N THR A 673 -12.75 -10.15 -16.77
CA THR A 673 -11.68 -9.16 -16.91
C THR A 673 -10.64 -9.59 -17.94
N ASP A 674 -10.28 -10.87 -17.96
CA ASP A 674 -9.26 -11.39 -18.87
C ASP A 674 -9.77 -11.49 -20.30
N VAL A 675 -11.04 -11.83 -20.49
CA VAL A 675 -11.66 -11.71 -21.82
C VAL A 675 -11.73 -10.25 -22.27
N ALA A 676 -12.11 -9.31 -21.39
CA ALA A 676 -12.12 -7.88 -21.72
C ALA A 676 -10.73 -7.36 -22.11
N ASN A 677 -9.71 -7.63 -21.30
CA ASN A 677 -8.33 -7.27 -21.59
C ASN A 677 -7.82 -7.89 -22.90
N GLN A 678 -8.25 -9.11 -23.21
CA GLN A 678 -7.88 -9.77 -24.47
C GLN A 678 -8.54 -9.09 -25.68
N LEU A 679 -9.79 -8.63 -25.53
CA LEU A 679 -10.47 -7.83 -26.55
C LEU A 679 -9.81 -6.46 -26.72
N ASP A 680 -9.28 -5.86 -25.65
CA ASP A 680 -8.52 -4.61 -25.74
C ASP A 680 -7.19 -4.80 -26.51
N LEU A 681 -6.51 -5.94 -26.34
CA LEU A 681 -5.36 -6.27 -27.19
C LEU A 681 -5.76 -6.39 -28.67
N PHE A 682 -6.93 -6.98 -28.97
CA PHE A 682 -7.43 -7.01 -30.34
C PHE A 682 -7.80 -5.62 -30.86
N ALA A 683 -8.38 -4.75 -30.03
CA ALA A 683 -8.62 -3.35 -30.35
C ALA A 683 -7.32 -2.59 -30.67
N GLU A 684 -6.24 -2.94 -29.98
CA GLU A 684 -4.90 -2.41 -30.27
C GLU A 684 -4.25 -3.02 -31.53
N GLY A 685 -4.88 -3.99 -32.21
CA GLY A 685 -4.29 -4.69 -33.36
C GLY A 685 -3.33 -5.82 -33.00
N ARG A 686 -3.27 -6.23 -31.73
CA ARG A 686 -2.31 -7.22 -31.18
C ARG A 686 -2.93 -8.63 -31.08
N PHE A 687 -3.19 -9.23 -32.23
CA PHE A 687 -3.83 -10.56 -32.35
C PHE A 687 -2.90 -11.77 -32.11
N ASP A 688 -1.65 -11.56 -31.74
CA ASP A 688 -0.68 -12.63 -31.42
C ASP A 688 -0.38 -12.74 -29.93
N GLU A 689 -0.96 -11.86 -29.11
CA GLU A 689 -0.69 -11.81 -27.68
C GLU A 689 -1.85 -12.39 -26.87
N SER A 690 -1.50 -13.12 -25.82
CA SER A 690 -2.44 -13.72 -24.87
C SER A 690 -2.27 -13.10 -23.48
N VAL A 691 -3.34 -12.56 -22.93
CA VAL A 691 -3.38 -12.05 -21.54
C VAL A 691 -3.04 -13.17 -20.56
N VAL A 692 -3.52 -14.39 -20.82
CA VAL A 692 -3.31 -15.56 -19.96
C VAL A 692 -1.83 -15.93 -19.91
N GLU A 693 -1.18 -16.09 -21.06
CA GLU A 693 0.24 -16.43 -21.13
C GLU A 693 1.11 -15.35 -20.49
N ARG A 694 0.76 -14.07 -20.68
CA ARG A 694 1.45 -12.95 -20.06
C ARG A 694 1.36 -12.98 -18.53
N LYS A 695 0.18 -13.29 -17.98
CA LYS A 695 -0.02 -13.43 -16.53
C LYS A 695 0.74 -14.63 -15.97
N GLU A 696 0.75 -15.77 -16.66
CA GLU A 696 1.49 -16.96 -16.23
C GLU A 696 3.00 -16.69 -16.17
N LYS A 697 3.54 -16.02 -17.18
CA LYS A 697 4.95 -15.61 -17.20
C LYS A 697 5.30 -14.68 -16.04
N GLN A 698 4.49 -13.65 -15.80
CA GLN A 698 4.69 -12.72 -14.67
C GLN A 698 4.60 -13.42 -13.30
N ARG A 699 3.71 -14.40 -13.16
CA ARG A 699 3.59 -15.18 -11.93
C ARG A 699 4.83 -16.05 -11.71
N ALA A 700 5.34 -16.69 -12.76
CA ALA A 700 6.56 -17.49 -12.69
C ALA A 700 7.78 -16.63 -12.32
N GLU A 701 7.93 -15.45 -12.95
CA GLU A 701 9.00 -14.50 -12.63
C GLU A 701 8.93 -14.01 -11.18
N ARG A 702 7.73 -13.72 -10.66
CA ARG A 702 7.55 -13.32 -9.26
C ARG A 702 7.92 -14.43 -8.28
N LEU A 703 7.53 -15.68 -8.59
CA LEU A 703 7.87 -16.83 -7.75
C LEU A 703 9.39 -17.09 -7.75
N ASP A 704 10.04 -16.96 -8.90
CA ASP A 704 11.50 -17.07 -9.01
C ASP A 704 12.20 -15.98 -8.20
N GLN A 705 11.73 -14.73 -8.30
CA GLN A 705 12.27 -13.62 -7.50
C GLN A 705 12.11 -13.87 -5.99
N GLN A 706 10.93 -14.31 -5.54
CA GLN A 706 10.70 -14.65 -4.13
C GLN A 706 11.61 -15.78 -3.65
N GLN A 707 11.85 -16.79 -4.49
CA GLN A 707 12.76 -17.88 -4.19
C GLN A 707 14.22 -17.40 -4.09
N GLN A 708 14.65 -16.52 -5.01
CA GLN A 708 15.99 -15.92 -4.96
C GLN A 708 16.19 -15.06 -3.72
N GLU A 709 15.19 -14.25 -3.33
CA GLU A 709 15.22 -13.46 -2.09
C GLU A 709 15.27 -14.36 -0.84
N LYS A 710 14.51 -15.46 -0.81
CA LYS A 710 14.54 -16.43 0.30
C LYS A 710 15.92 -17.07 0.44
N LEU A 711 16.54 -17.49 -0.68
CA LEU A 711 17.89 -18.06 -0.69
C LEU A 711 18.94 -17.05 -0.23
N ALA A 712 18.85 -15.80 -0.67
CA ALA A 712 19.78 -14.74 -0.26
C ALA A 712 19.73 -14.46 1.25
N LYS A 713 18.55 -14.61 1.88
CA LYS A 713 18.33 -14.37 3.31
C LYS A 713 18.58 -15.59 4.21
N GLN A 714 19.04 -16.74 3.68
CA GLN A 714 19.45 -17.89 4.51
C GLN A 714 20.77 -17.67 5.26
N SER A 715 21.51 -16.62 4.90
CA SER A 715 22.72 -16.19 5.59
C SER A 715 22.77 -14.67 5.65
N VAL A 716 23.37 -14.14 6.70
CA VAL A 716 23.54 -12.70 6.92
C VAL A 716 25.01 -12.35 6.87
N VAL A 717 25.37 -11.23 6.25
CA VAL A 717 26.74 -10.71 6.29
C VAL A 717 26.96 -10.00 7.64
N ILE A 718 27.99 -10.40 8.37
CA ILE A 718 28.45 -9.76 9.61
C ILE A 718 29.93 -9.38 9.47
N GLU A 719 30.35 -8.31 10.13
CA GLU A 719 31.77 -7.93 10.20
C GLU A 719 32.42 -8.63 11.40
N LYS A 720 33.48 -9.41 11.16
CA LYS A 720 34.25 -10.07 12.21
C LYS A 720 35.74 -9.95 11.91
N ASP A 721 36.51 -9.50 12.91
CA ASP A 721 37.95 -9.26 12.80
C ASP A 721 38.33 -8.33 11.61
N GLY A 722 37.46 -7.39 11.26
CA GLY A 722 37.65 -6.45 10.14
C GLY A 722 37.37 -7.02 8.74
N HIS A 723 36.75 -8.20 8.66
CA HIS A 723 36.38 -8.86 7.41
C HIS A 723 34.92 -9.31 7.40
N ASP A 724 34.28 -9.26 6.22
CA ASP A 724 32.93 -9.77 6.02
C ASP A 724 32.89 -11.29 6.18
N HIS A 725 31.95 -11.78 6.98
CA HIS A 725 31.64 -13.19 7.16
C HIS A 725 30.16 -13.44 6.88
N LEU A 726 29.84 -14.58 6.30
CA LEU A 726 28.48 -15.10 6.19
C LEU A 726 28.14 -15.87 7.47
N PHE A 727 27.13 -15.38 8.18
CA PHE A 727 26.54 -16.01 9.35
C PHE A 727 25.27 -16.78 8.97
N SER A 728 25.16 -18.02 9.45
CA SER A 728 23.94 -18.83 9.37
C SER A 728 23.81 -19.75 10.60
N ILE A 729 22.66 -20.40 10.75
CA ILE A 729 22.40 -21.36 11.83
C ILE A 729 22.14 -22.73 11.21
N GLU A 730 22.97 -23.72 11.57
CA GLU A 730 22.74 -25.12 11.21
C GLU A 730 21.90 -25.79 12.29
N TRP A 731 20.70 -26.24 11.93
CA TRP A 731 19.77 -26.87 12.86
C TRP A 731 19.86 -28.39 12.85
N ARG A 732 19.81 -29.00 14.04
CA ARG A 732 19.76 -30.45 14.24
C ARG A 732 18.66 -30.80 15.23
N GLN A 733 17.98 -31.91 15.00
CA GLN A 733 16.98 -32.42 15.93
C GLN A 733 17.65 -32.95 17.20
N VAL A 734 17.08 -32.63 18.37
CA VAL A 734 17.50 -33.21 19.65
C VAL A 734 16.92 -34.64 19.73
N GLU A 735 17.80 -35.65 19.82
CA GLU A 735 17.38 -37.06 19.78
C GLU A 735 16.54 -37.49 21.00
N HIS A 736 16.84 -36.90 22.17
CA HIS A 736 16.22 -37.25 23.45
C HIS A 736 15.68 -36.00 24.16
N PRO A 737 14.59 -35.39 23.67
CA PRO A 737 13.99 -34.25 24.34
C PRO A 737 13.46 -34.64 25.73
N PRO A 738 13.48 -33.73 26.72
CA PRO A 738 13.08 -34.03 28.08
C PRO A 738 11.59 -34.35 28.25
N CYS A 739 10.78 -33.86 27.32
CA CYS A 739 9.34 -34.02 27.24
C CYS A 739 8.91 -34.01 25.77
N ASP A 740 7.64 -34.30 25.52
CA ASP A 740 7.05 -34.14 24.19
C ASP A 740 7.21 -32.68 23.72
N PRO A 741 7.87 -32.42 22.58
CA PRO A 741 8.07 -31.07 22.06
C PRO A 741 6.78 -30.25 21.89
N GLU A 742 5.63 -30.88 21.65
CA GLU A 742 4.33 -30.19 21.58
C GLU A 742 3.88 -29.61 22.92
N LYS A 743 4.39 -30.15 24.02
CA LYS A 743 4.07 -29.70 25.37
C LYS A 743 4.95 -28.56 25.84
N ILE A 744 6.01 -28.18 25.13
CA ILE A 744 6.93 -27.14 25.59
C ILE A 744 6.24 -25.77 25.56
N GLN A 745 6.22 -25.07 26.70
CA GLN A 745 5.69 -23.71 26.84
C GLN A 745 6.78 -22.63 26.87
N HIS A 746 7.92 -22.94 27.48
CA HIS A 746 9.00 -21.99 27.66
C HIS A 746 10.35 -22.67 27.46
N ILE A 747 11.25 -21.97 26.76
CA ILE A 747 12.69 -22.26 26.73
C ILE A 747 13.41 -20.98 27.14
N LYS A 748 14.38 -21.09 28.05
CA LYS A 748 15.17 -19.95 28.52
C LYS A 748 16.59 -20.37 28.87
N THR A 749 17.55 -19.45 28.74
CA THR A 749 18.94 -19.66 29.16
C THR A 749 19.51 -18.40 29.83
N ASP A 750 20.39 -18.60 30.81
CA ASP A 750 21.21 -17.56 31.44
C ASP A 750 22.62 -17.43 30.83
N GLY A 751 22.87 -18.14 29.72
CA GLY A 751 24.17 -18.24 29.07
C GLY A 751 24.96 -19.49 29.44
N THR A 752 24.62 -20.16 30.54
CA THR A 752 25.28 -21.40 31.00
C THR A 752 24.31 -22.57 31.13
N THR A 753 23.13 -22.30 31.68
CA THR A 753 22.09 -23.29 31.95
C THR A 753 20.91 -23.07 31.01
N TRP A 754 20.30 -24.16 30.57
CA TRP A 754 19.07 -24.19 29.78
C TRP A 754 17.93 -24.73 30.64
N LEU A 755 16.77 -24.05 30.57
CA LEU A 755 15.53 -24.49 31.18
C LEU A 755 14.44 -24.66 30.12
N ILE A 756 13.72 -25.78 30.22
CA ILE A 756 12.48 -26.05 29.50
C ILE A 756 11.34 -26.20 30.52
N VAL A 757 10.20 -25.59 30.23
CA VAL A 757 8.94 -25.78 30.97
C VAL A 757 7.92 -26.42 30.03
N ASP A 758 7.27 -27.49 30.48
CA ASP A 758 6.17 -28.14 29.73
C ASP A 758 4.77 -27.67 30.17
N ASN A 759 3.74 -28.13 29.47
CA ASN A 759 2.33 -27.81 29.74
C ASN A 759 1.83 -28.33 31.09
N ASP A 760 2.56 -29.27 31.70
CA ASP A 760 2.29 -29.81 33.03
C ASP A 760 3.12 -29.07 34.11
N ASP A 761 3.70 -27.91 33.74
CA ASP A 761 4.52 -27.01 34.57
C ASP A 761 5.79 -27.67 35.14
N ARG A 762 6.30 -28.73 34.51
CA ARG A 762 7.54 -29.40 34.92
C ARG A 762 8.74 -28.68 34.35
N LEU A 763 9.76 -28.46 35.18
CA LEU A 763 11.03 -27.89 34.75
C LEU A 763 12.04 -28.98 34.39
N TYR A 764 12.73 -28.77 33.28
CA TYR A 764 13.86 -29.58 32.86
C TYR A 764 15.08 -28.69 32.69
N ARG A 765 16.21 -29.13 33.25
CA ARG A 765 17.47 -28.41 33.26
C ARG A 765 18.52 -29.15 32.45
N SER A 766 19.28 -28.42 31.65
CA SER A 766 20.44 -28.92 30.92
C SER A 766 21.59 -27.91 30.93
N LEU A 767 22.82 -28.39 30.77
CA LEU A 767 24.02 -27.56 30.60
C LEU A 767 24.57 -27.59 29.16
N ASP A 768 24.11 -28.55 28.35
CA ASP A 768 24.63 -28.84 27.01
C ASP A 768 23.54 -28.90 25.91
N ARG A 769 22.25 -28.80 26.31
CA ARG A 769 21.03 -28.94 25.48
C ARG A 769 20.68 -30.38 25.09
N GLU A 770 21.46 -31.36 25.51
CA GLU A 770 21.27 -32.77 25.16
C GLU A 770 20.87 -33.60 26.38
N HIS A 771 21.54 -33.40 27.51
CA HIS A 771 21.28 -34.14 28.74
C HIS A 771 20.40 -33.32 29.67
N TRP A 772 19.18 -33.81 29.90
CA TRP A 772 18.16 -33.12 30.67
C TRP A 772 17.84 -33.85 31.97
N HIS A 773 17.65 -33.08 33.04
CA HIS A 773 17.22 -33.58 34.34
C HIS A 773 16.05 -32.76 34.85
N THR A 774 15.04 -33.43 35.40
CA THR A 774 13.88 -32.76 35.98
C THR A 774 14.27 -32.01 37.26
N VAL A 775 13.80 -30.78 37.40
CA VAL A 775 13.98 -29.93 38.57
C VAL A 775 12.62 -29.70 39.24
N ARG A 776 12.59 -29.73 40.57
CA ARG A 776 11.39 -29.46 41.36
C ARG A 776 11.47 -28.09 42.00
N LEU A 777 10.41 -27.30 41.86
CA LEU A 777 10.30 -25.98 42.51
C LEU A 777 9.97 -26.09 44.01
N ARG A 778 9.35 -27.18 44.43
CA ARG A 778 8.93 -27.45 45.82
C ARG A 778 8.94 -28.94 46.13
N ALA A 779 8.86 -29.28 47.42
CA ALA A 779 8.93 -30.66 47.89
C ALA A 779 7.66 -31.50 47.59
N SER A 780 6.50 -30.85 47.37
CA SER A 780 5.26 -31.51 46.99
C SER A 780 5.32 -32.10 45.58
N GLU A 781 4.50 -33.12 45.29
CA GLU A 781 4.45 -33.75 43.96
C GLU A 781 3.84 -32.82 42.88
N ASP A 782 2.97 -31.88 43.26
CA ASP A 782 2.34 -30.95 42.32
C ASP A 782 3.23 -29.74 42.02
N SER A 783 3.57 -29.54 40.74
CA SER A 783 4.27 -28.34 40.27
C SER A 783 3.31 -27.14 40.21
N PRO A 784 3.74 -25.93 40.64
CA PRO A 784 2.89 -24.74 40.56
C PRO A 784 2.78 -24.29 39.10
N ARG A 785 1.64 -23.67 38.72
CA ARG A 785 1.49 -23.13 37.36
C ARG A 785 2.45 -21.98 37.09
N ILE A 786 3.30 -22.11 36.07
CA ILE A 786 4.32 -21.14 35.72
C ILE A 786 3.78 -20.25 34.59
N SER A 787 3.53 -18.98 34.91
CA SER A 787 3.07 -18.01 33.91
C SER A 787 4.22 -17.36 33.15
N LYS A 788 5.41 -17.29 33.76
CA LYS A 788 6.59 -16.64 33.18
C LYS A 788 7.88 -17.17 33.79
N LEU A 789 8.92 -17.27 32.97
CA LEU A 789 10.28 -17.62 33.37
C LEU A 789 11.25 -16.52 32.91
N ASP A 790 11.90 -15.85 33.85
CA ASP A 790 12.80 -14.72 33.62
C ASP A 790 14.12 -14.88 34.36
N ILE A 791 15.10 -14.07 33.95
CA ILE A 791 16.37 -13.91 34.65
C ILE A 791 16.52 -12.45 35.00
N VAL A 792 16.58 -12.15 36.30
CA VAL A 792 16.65 -10.79 36.83
C VAL A 792 17.91 -10.66 37.66
N SER A 793 18.85 -9.80 37.24
CA SER A 793 20.13 -9.61 37.94
C SER A 793 20.89 -10.92 38.21
N GLY A 794 20.87 -11.85 37.24
CA GLY A 794 21.51 -13.17 37.36
C GLY A 794 20.79 -14.18 38.26
N MET A 795 19.57 -13.88 38.70
CA MET A 795 18.70 -14.80 39.43
C MET A 795 17.62 -15.35 38.49
N TRP A 796 17.42 -16.65 38.50
CA TRP A 796 16.25 -17.26 37.87
C TRP A 796 14.99 -16.94 38.66
N ILE A 797 13.95 -16.47 37.99
CA ILE A 797 12.65 -16.15 38.57
C ILE A 797 11.57 -16.93 37.80
N ALA A 798 10.84 -17.81 38.47
CA ALA A 798 9.67 -18.48 37.94
C ALA A 798 8.41 -17.90 38.61
N MET A 799 7.62 -17.17 37.84
CA MET A 799 6.38 -16.55 38.32
C MET A 799 5.27 -17.57 38.34
N ALA A 800 4.62 -17.68 39.49
CA ALA A 800 3.62 -18.69 39.73
C ALA A 800 2.25 -18.00 39.74
N GLY A 801 1.41 -18.28 38.73
CA GLY A 801 0.29 -17.41 38.31
C GLY A 801 -0.59 -16.87 39.44
N TYR A 802 -1.50 -17.70 39.96
CA TYR A 802 -2.41 -17.36 41.08
C TYR A 802 -1.99 -17.98 42.41
N SER A 803 -0.82 -18.63 42.45
CA SER A 803 -0.27 -19.19 43.68
C SER A 803 0.47 -18.12 44.47
N GLU A 804 0.65 -18.38 45.76
CA GLU A 804 1.40 -17.49 46.64
C GLU A 804 2.85 -17.28 46.15
N GLY A 805 3.22 -16.03 45.91
CA GLY A 805 4.60 -15.64 45.61
C GLY A 805 5.12 -16.00 44.23
N PHE A 806 6.45 -16.08 44.14
CA PHE A 806 7.22 -16.54 42.98
C PHE A 806 8.40 -17.40 43.46
N TYR A 807 8.98 -18.18 42.57
CA TYR A 807 10.13 -19.03 42.89
C TYR A 807 11.40 -18.40 42.33
N TYR A 808 12.50 -18.52 43.07
CA TYR A 808 13.79 -17.99 42.64
C TYR A 808 14.95 -18.94 42.92
N SER A 809 15.99 -18.88 42.08
CA SER A 809 17.17 -19.74 42.15
C SER A 809 18.40 -19.09 41.52
N HIS A 810 19.57 -19.35 42.10
CA HIS A 810 20.85 -18.91 41.53
C HIS A 810 21.43 -19.91 40.52
N ASP A 811 21.10 -21.19 40.64
CA ASP A 811 21.70 -22.30 39.87
C ASP A 811 20.69 -23.06 39.01
N ALA A 812 19.44 -22.59 39.00
CA ALA A 812 18.27 -23.21 38.39
C ALA A 812 17.99 -24.64 38.89
N GLN A 813 18.56 -25.03 40.03
CA GLN A 813 18.43 -26.36 40.61
C GLN A 813 17.83 -26.30 42.01
N ASN A 814 18.35 -25.41 42.86
CA ASN A 814 17.86 -25.18 44.21
C ASN A 814 16.94 -23.96 44.20
N TRP A 815 15.63 -24.21 44.29
CA TRP A 815 14.61 -23.18 44.24
C TRP A 815 14.06 -22.86 45.64
N LYS A 816 13.81 -21.57 45.87
CA LYS A 816 13.10 -21.06 47.05
C LYS A 816 11.82 -20.36 46.61
N GLN A 817 10.79 -20.41 47.44
CA GLN A 817 9.52 -19.70 47.22
C GLN A 817 9.51 -18.40 48.04
N SER A 818 9.12 -17.29 47.41
CA SER A 818 8.80 -16.04 48.11
C SER A 818 7.38 -16.09 48.68
N HIS A 819 7.09 -15.24 49.65
CA HIS A 819 5.76 -15.11 50.25
C HIS A 819 5.27 -13.69 50.05
N PHE A 820 3.96 -13.51 49.88
CA PHE A 820 3.41 -12.18 49.72
C PHE A 820 3.74 -11.29 50.95
N PRO A 821 3.87 -9.98 50.77
CA PRO A 821 4.11 -9.07 51.89
C PRO A 821 3.01 -9.20 52.95
N ASP A 822 3.37 -9.32 54.23
CA ASP A 822 2.40 -9.35 55.34
C ASP A 822 2.03 -7.92 55.74
N VAL A 823 1.04 -7.34 55.06
CA VAL A 823 0.67 -5.92 55.21
C VAL A 823 -0.85 -5.78 55.41
N PRO A 824 -1.31 -5.20 56.53
CA PRO A 824 -2.74 -5.06 56.82
C PRO A 824 -3.50 -4.25 55.76
N GLY A 825 -4.65 -4.77 55.30
CA GLY A 825 -5.54 -4.09 54.36
C GLY A 825 -5.21 -4.29 52.88
N TYR A 826 -4.26 -5.17 52.55
CA TYR A 826 -3.96 -5.58 51.17
C TYR A 826 -4.33 -7.04 50.93
N GLU A 827 -5.05 -7.30 49.84
CA GLU A 827 -5.30 -8.65 49.32
C GLU A 827 -4.48 -8.84 48.03
N PHE A 828 -3.50 -9.74 48.08
CA PHE A 828 -2.64 -10.05 46.93
C PHE A 828 -3.21 -11.26 46.18
N THR A 829 -3.47 -11.09 44.87
CA THR A 829 -4.06 -12.15 44.03
C THR A 829 -3.06 -12.81 43.10
N ARG A 830 -2.03 -12.07 42.65
CA ARG A 830 -0.97 -12.57 41.76
C ARG A 830 0.25 -11.66 41.74
N THR A 831 1.40 -12.24 41.40
CA THR A 831 2.62 -11.51 41.07
C THR A 831 2.52 -10.94 39.66
N GLU A 832 2.65 -9.61 39.50
CA GLU A 832 2.70 -9.01 38.15
C GLU A 832 4.14 -9.00 37.62
N GLU A 833 5.09 -8.56 38.44
CA GLU A 833 6.47 -8.35 37.99
C GLU A 833 7.45 -8.30 39.16
N VAL A 834 8.67 -8.79 38.92
CA VAL A 834 9.80 -8.70 39.84
C VAL A 834 10.96 -8.09 39.07
N CYS A 835 11.53 -6.99 39.57
CA CYS A 835 12.70 -6.36 38.96
C CYS A 835 13.76 -6.01 40.02
N TYR A 836 14.98 -5.77 39.58
CA TYR A 836 16.09 -5.38 40.44
C TYR A 836 16.59 -3.99 40.05
N PHE A 837 16.67 -3.10 41.03
CA PHE A 837 16.96 -1.69 40.82
C PHE A 837 17.71 -1.09 42.02
N ASN A 838 18.89 -0.50 41.77
CA ASN A 838 19.70 0.21 42.77
C ASN A 838 19.90 -0.54 44.10
N GLY A 839 20.17 -1.85 44.05
CA GLY A 839 20.40 -2.66 45.25
C GLY A 839 19.12 -3.19 45.92
N LEU A 840 17.96 -2.93 45.34
CA LEU A 840 16.67 -3.38 45.84
C LEU A 840 15.97 -4.29 44.82
N TRP A 841 15.36 -5.35 45.32
CA TRP A 841 14.34 -6.10 44.62
C TRP A 841 13.03 -5.36 44.76
N LEU A 842 12.35 -5.14 43.64
CA LEU A 842 11.03 -4.53 43.58
C LEU A 842 10.02 -5.57 43.11
N TRP A 843 8.88 -5.64 43.78
CA TRP A 843 7.78 -6.55 43.49
C TRP A 843 6.51 -5.75 43.26
N ARG A 844 5.98 -5.84 42.05
CA ARG A 844 4.81 -5.10 41.59
C ARG A 844 3.53 -5.92 41.74
N PHE A 845 2.50 -5.25 42.24
CA PHE A 845 1.14 -5.74 42.37
C PHE A 845 0.13 -4.72 41.84
N LYS A 846 -1.11 -5.16 41.68
CA LYS A 846 -2.27 -4.35 41.34
C LYS A 846 -3.14 -4.13 42.56
N GLU A 847 -3.55 -2.89 42.77
CA GLU A 847 -4.42 -2.43 43.85
C GLU A 847 -5.69 -1.87 43.23
N SER A 848 -6.83 -2.54 43.43
CA SER A 848 -8.12 -2.08 42.89
C SER A 848 -8.53 -0.76 43.52
N LYS A 849 -8.87 0.22 42.68
CA LYS A 849 -9.30 1.55 43.10
C LYS A 849 -10.59 1.96 42.42
N GLU A 850 -11.58 2.31 43.23
CA GLU A 850 -12.88 2.79 42.77
C GLU A 850 -12.82 4.24 42.27
N TYR A 851 -13.58 4.53 41.21
CA TYR A 851 -13.85 5.88 40.70
C TYR A 851 -15.34 6.01 40.36
N SER A 852 -15.86 7.23 40.43
CA SER A 852 -17.26 7.53 40.07
C SER A 852 -17.35 8.15 38.70
N TYR A 853 -18.33 7.77 37.87
CA TYR A 853 -18.61 8.37 36.56
C TYR A 853 -20.11 8.62 36.35
N THR A 854 -20.43 9.48 35.40
CA THR A 854 -21.82 9.83 35.08
C THR A 854 -22.25 9.07 33.83
N GLU A 855 -23.22 8.19 34.00
CA GLU A 855 -23.86 7.47 32.90
C GLU A 855 -25.09 8.26 32.44
N LYS A 856 -25.08 8.72 31.19
CA LYS A 856 -26.19 9.47 30.63
C LYS A 856 -27.39 8.57 30.37
N GLY A 857 -28.51 8.86 31.02
CA GLY A 857 -29.78 8.18 30.78
C GLY A 857 -30.67 8.98 29.83
N LEU A 858 -31.68 8.31 29.27
CA LEU A 858 -32.70 8.92 28.39
C LEU A 858 -33.53 10.03 29.08
N ILE A 859 -33.54 10.09 30.41
CA ILE A 859 -34.37 11.05 31.19
C ILE A 859 -33.56 11.72 32.31
N PHE A 860 -32.66 11.01 32.99
CA PHE A 860 -31.76 11.57 34.01
C PHE A 860 -30.40 10.90 33.95
N ASP A 861 -29.35 11.67 34.21
CA ASP A 861 -28.00 11.17 34.39
C ASP A 861 -27.88 10.44 35.73
N SER A 862 -27.26 9.25 35.74
CA SER A 862 -27.03 8.47 36.96
C SER A 862 -25.54 8.43 37.29
N THR A 863 -25.20 8.53 38.59
CA THR A 863 -23.83 8.36 39.05
C THR A 863 -23.57 6.88 39.30
N LYS A 864 -22.57 6.33 38.63
CA LYS A 864 -22.12 4.94 38.73
C LYS A 864 -20.69 4.91 39.25
N THR A 865 -20.26 3.75 39.72
CA THR A 865 -18.88 3.51 40.16
C THR A 865 -18.26 2.41 39.30
N GLY A 866 -16.99 2.61 38.96
CA GLY A 866 -16.14 1.66 38.26
C GLY A 866 -14.83 1.47 39.02
N ASN A 867 -14.03 0.49 38.64
CA ASN A 867 -12.74 0.20 39.28
C ASN A 867 -11.63 0.13 38.23
N TYR A 868 -10.40 0.50 38.62
CA TYR A 868 -9.19 0.27 37.84
C TYR A 868 -8.04 -0.19 38.74
N ASP A 869 -7.01 -0.80 38.14
CA ASP A 869 -5.88 -1.39 38.85
C ASP A 869 -4.73 -0.38 39.02
N LYS A 870 -4.65 0.25 40.19
CA LYS A 870 -3.52 1.11 40.56
C LYS A 870 -2.27 0.29 40.84
N ILE A 871 -1.08 0.83 40.53
CA ILE A 871 0.20 0.21 40.88
C ILE A 871 0.46 0.24 42.40
N ALA A 872 0.91 -0.90 42.93
CA ALA A 872 1.54 -1.02 44.24
C ALA A 872 2.92 -1.71 44.09
N VAL A 873 3.96 -1.16 44.72
CA VAL A 873 5.30 -1.73 44.67
C VAL A 873 5.81 -1.96 46.09
N PHE A 874 6.39 -3.14 46.31
CA PHE A 874 7.08 -3.51 47.54
C PHE A 874 8.56 -3.74 47.23
N CYS A 875 9.43 -3.45 48.19
CA CYS A 875 10.86 -3.59 48.02
C CYS A 875 11.53 -4.35 49.16
N THR A 876 12.66 -4.97 48.85
CA THR A 876 13.58 -5.57 49.82
C THR A 876 15.02 -5.56 49.30
N ALA A 877 16.01 -5.50 50.18
CA ALA A 877 17.42 -5.66 49.79
C ALA A 877 17.77 -7.13 49.46
N ASN A 878 17.05 -8.10 50.01
CA ASN A 878 17.26 -9.53 49.79
C ASN A 878 15.92 -10.26 49.73
N LEU A 879 15.77 -11.18 48.78
CA LEU A 879 14.55 -11.97 48.56
C LEU A 879 14.14 -12.83 49.77
N ASP A 880 15.06 -13.14 50.69
CA ASP A 880 14.78 -13.84 51.95
C ASP A 880 14.24 -12.92 53.07
N ASN A 881 14.31 -11.59 52.92
CA ASN A 881 13.87 -10.63 53.93
C ASN A 881 12.36 -10.28 53.78
N GLN A 882 11.80 -9.65 54.81
CA GLN A 882 10.45 -9.08 54.73
C GLN A 882 10.36 -7.95 53.69
N TRP A 883 9.27 -7.95 52.94
CA TRP A 883 8.95 -6.93 51.95
C TRP A 883 8.25 -5.75 52.61
N GLN A 884 8.66 -4.53 52.22
CA GLN A 884 8.06 -3.30 52.72
C GLN A 884 7.54 -2.48 51.54
N ARG A 885 6.51 -1.66 51.76
CA ARG A 885 6.01 -0.80 50.68
C ARG A 885 7.11 0.14 50.24
N TRP A 886 7.34 0.22 48.93
CA TRP A 886 8.35 1.10 48.38
C TRP A 886 7.84 2.54 48.42
N GLU A 887 8.51 3.40 49.18
CA GLU A 887 8.12 4.81 49.38
C GLU A 887 8.09 5.59 48.06
N ASP A 888 8.96 5.22 47.11
CA ASP A 888 9.04 5.84 45.80
C ASP A 888 8.07 5.22 44.76
N THR A 889 7.02 4.50 45.18
CA THR A 889 5.97 4.04 44.24
C THR A 889 5.35 5.24 43.50
N PRO A 890 5.21 5.20 42.15
CA PRO A 890 4.75 6.36 41.38
C PRO A 890 3.33 6.80 41.77
N SER A 891 3.16 8.11 41.97
CA SER A 891 1.84 8.73 42.17
C SER A 891 1.27 9.18 40.83
N LEU A 892 0.41 8.35 40.23
CA LEU A 892 -0.16 8.59 38.90
C LEU A 892 -1.57 9.21 38.97
N PRO A 893 -2.01 9.92 37.91
CA PRO A 893 -3.38 10.42 37.79
C PRO A 893 -4.43 9.32 37.90
N GLU A 894 -5.66 9.70 38.26
CA GLU A 894 -6.78 8.76 38.32
C GLU A 894 -7.04 8.10 36.95
N GLY A 895 -7.18 6.79 36.94
CA GLY A 895 -7.44 5.96 35.76
C GLY A 895 -6.18 5.50 35.02
N VAL A 896 -4.99 5.89 35.46
CA VAL A 896 -3.71 5.44 34.87
C VAL A 896 -3.26 4.14 35.53
N VAL A 897 -2.94 3.16 34.69
CA VAL A 897 -2.37 1.85 35.05
C VAL A 897 -0.92 1.77 34.56
N VAL A 898 -0.11 0.92 35.21
CA VAL A 898 1.26 0.62 34.77
C VAL A 898 1.27 -0.77 34.16
N GLU A 899 1.63 -0.86 32.88
CA GLU A 899 1.70 -2.13 32.14
C GLU A 899 2.96 -2.91 32.52
N SER A 900 4.11 -2.23 32.58
CA SER A 900 5.39 -2.83 32.94
C SER A 900 6.31 -1.84 33.65
N LEU A 901 7.17 -2.38 34.52
CA LEU A 901 8.20 -1.69 35.28
C LEU A 901 9.56 -2.32 34.95
N GLN A 902 10.39 -1.62 34.17
CA GLN A 902 11.64 -2.15 33.62
C GLN A 902 12.86 -1.37 34.14
N SER A 903 13.84 -2.09 34.67
CA SER A 903 15.14 -1.50 35.02
C SER A 903 16.03 -1.44 33.78
N LEU A 904 16.72 -0.32 33.56
CA LEU A 904 17.61 -0.22 32.40
C LEU A 904 18.81 -1.17 32.56
N PRO A 905 19.15 -1.96 31.52
CA PRO A 905 20.32 -2.82 31.55
C PRO A 905 21.57 -2.01 31.88
N ASN A 906 22.31 -2.40 32.93
CA ASN A 906 23.53 -1.72 33.39
C ASN A 906 23.36 -0.20 33.67
N GLY A 907 22.17 0.21 34.11
CA GLY A 907 21.85 1.60 34.44
C GLY A 907 21.18 1.76 35.80
N ASN A 908 21.09 3.01 36.28
CA ASN A 908 20.47 3.37 37.56
C ASN A 908 19.11 4.05 37.37
N THR A 909 18.40 3.69 36.29
CA THR A 909 17.08 4.25 35.95
C THR A 909 16.04 3.12 35.89
N LEU A 910 14.86 3.38 36.45
CA LEU A 910 13.69 2.52 36.37
C LEU A 910 12.64 3.19 35.50
N LEU A 911 12.07 2.46 34.54
CA LEU A 911 11.00 2.93 33.65
C LEU A 911 9.66 2.31 34.02
N ALA A 912 8.60 3.11 34.01
CA ALA A 912 7.22 2.68 34.13
C ALA A 912 6.46 3.02 32.84
N PHE A 913 5.90 2.00 32.21
CA PHE A 913 5.08 2.13 31.01
C PHE A 913 3.64 2.33 31.43
N CYS A 914 3.12 3.55 31.25
CA CYS A 914 1.84 3.98 31.80
C CYS A 914 0.81 4.19 30.69
N LYS A 915 -0.40 3.65 30.87
CA LYS A 915 -1.54 3.93 29.99
C LYS A 915 -2.80 4.15 30.82
N TYR A 916 -3.83 4.73 30.22
CA TYR A 916 -5.13 4.77 30.89
C TYR A 916 -5.87 3.45 30.73
N ASP A 917 -6.56 3.03 31.79
CA ASP A 917 -7.47 1.88 31.75
C ASP A 917 -8.57 2.10 30.70
N TRP A 918 -8.87 1.04 29.95
CA TRP A 918 -9.81 1.12 28.82
C TRP A 918 -11.25 1.39 29.26
N LEU A 919 -11.71 0.79 30.36
CA LEU A 919 -13.05 1.04 30.92
C LEU A 919 -13.13 2.45 31.49
N TYR A 920 -12.05 2.92 32.12
CA TYR A 920 -11.93 4.30 32.58
C TYR A 920 -12.03 5.30 31.43
N LYS A 921 -11.24 5.12 30.35
CA LYS A 921 -11.30 5.95 29.14
C LYS A 921 -12.72 6.03 28.57
N THR A 922 -13.35 4.87 28.40
CA THR A 922 -14.69 4.72 27.84
C THR A 922 -15.75 5.43 28.68
N TRP A 923 -15.80 5.16 29.99
CA TRP A 923 -16.85 5.69 30.86
C TRP A 923 -16.67 7.16 31.24
N LYS A 924 -15.42 7.64 31.29
CA LYS A 924 -15.13 9.07 31.54
C LYS A 924 -15.06 9.91 30.26
N LYS A 925 -15.21 9.30 29.07
CA LYS A 925 -15.11 9.98 27.77
C LYS A 925 -13.81 10.79 27.62
N LYS A 926 -12.69 10.24 28.09
CA LYS A 926 -11.37 10.86 27.95
C LYS A 926 -10.76 10.48 26.60
N ASN A 927 -11.27 11.06 25.53
CA ASN A 927 -10.86 10.73 24.16
C ASN A 927 -9.42 11.17 23.83
N ASN A 928 -8.85 12.14 24.57
CA ASN A 928 -7.50 12.68 24.33
C ASN A 928 -6.44 12.18 25.34
N ALA A 929 -6.69 11.07 26.03
CA ALA A 929 -5.80 10.57 27.07
C ALA A 929 -4.68 9.68 26.48
N SER A 930 -3.49 10.26 26.29
CA SER A 930 -2.32 9.54 25.76
C SER A 930 -1.60 8.69 26.81
N SER A 931 -0.98 7.61 26.34
CA SER A 931 -0.04 6.81 27.12
C SER A 931 1.32 7.51 27.23
N PHE A 932 2.11 7.15 28.25
CA PHE A 932 3.41 7.77 28.48
C PHE A 932 4.35 6.83 29.24
N VAL A 933 5.65 7.04 29.06
CA VAL A 933 6.67 6.33 29.83
C VAL A 933 7.25 7.29 30.86
N SER A 934 7.34 6.84 32.11
CA SER A 934 7.98 7.59 33.19
C SER A 934 9.30 6.95 33.60
N TYR A 935 10.26 7.76 34.05
CA TYR A 935 11.51 7.30 34.62
C TYR A 935 11.68 7.79 36.06
N PHE A 936 12.34 6.98 36.89
CA PHE A 936 12.66 7.32 38.27
C PHE A 936 14.14 7.68 38.42
N ILE A 937 14.41 8.78 39.14
CA ILE A 937 15.75 9.15 39.63
C ILE A 937 15.73 9.18 41.15
N ALA A 938 16.62 8.40 41.77
CA ALA A 938 16.78 8.37 43.22
C ALA A 938 16.99 9.77 43.81
N GLY A 939 16.17 10.13 44.81
CA GLY A 939 16.18 11.45 45.46
C GLY A 939 15.56 12.61 44.68
N LYS A 940 15.17 12.40 43.41
CA LYS A 940 14.48 13.41 42.57
C LYS A 940 13.06 13.03 42.17
N GLY A 941 12.66 11.77 42.37
CA GLY A 941 11.31 11.28 42.07
C GLY A 941 11.10 10.88 40.61
N TRP A 942 9.83 10.66 40.26
CA TRP A 942 9.37 10.28 38.93
C TRP A 942 9.25 11.46 37.98
N ARG A 943 9.58 11.23 36.70
CA ARG A 943 9.48 12.20 35.60
C ARG A 943 9.06 11.49 34.33
N THR A 944 8.54 12.20 33.34
CA THR A 944 8.14 11.64 32.05
C THR A 944 9.33 11.59 31.08
N CYS A 945 9.52 10.47 30.39
CA CYS A 945 10.47 10.34 29.28
C CYS A 945 10.04 11.22 28.10
N THR A 946 10.99 11.60 27.23
CA THR A 946 10.58 11.89 25.84
C THR A 946 10.36 10.56 25.13
N TRP A 947 9.20 10.40 24.52
CA TRP A 947 8.76 9.15 23.91
C TRP A 947 8.04 9.45 22.60
N ALA A 948 8.77 9.38 21.49
CA ALA A 948 8.27 9.73 20.16
C ALA A 948 7.44 8.59 19.52
N SER A 949 6.31 8.22 20.12
CA SER A 949 5.39 7.23 19.58
C SER A 949 3.94 7.54 19.98
N GLU A 950 3.04 7.36 19.02
CA GLU A 950 1.59 7.55 19.16
C GLU A 950 0.84 6.26 19.55
N ASP A 951 1.56 5.13 19.71
CA ASP A 951 0.95 3.84 20.05
C ASP A 951 0.73 3.70 21.57
N ASP A 952 -0.50 3.33 21.93
CA ASP A 952 -0.99 3.15 23.29
C ASP A 952 -0.76 1.71 23.82
N ASN A 953 -0.26 0.80 22.98
CA ASN A 953 -0.08 -0.60 23.36
C ASN A 953 1.38 -0.91 23.75
N TYR A 954 1.68 -0.98 25.04
CA TYR A 954 3.02 -1.37 25.53
C TYR A 954 3.12 -2.87 25.85
N ASP A 955 2.48 -3.77 25.08
CA ASP A 955 2.44 -5.20 25.44
C ASP A 955 3.85 -5.83 25.50
N ALA A 956 4.29 -6.11 26.74
CA ALA A 956 5.59 -6.71 27.10
C ALA A 956 6.83 -6.01 26.49
N PRO A 957 7.17 -4.79 26.92
CA PRO A 957 8.29 -4.05 26.36
C PRO A 957 9.61 -4.74 26.70
N LEU A 958 10.49 -4.91 25.71
CA LEU A 958 11.83 -5.47 25.87
C LEU A 958 12.85 -4.35 25.79
N ILE A 959 13.57 -4.10 26.89
CA ILE A 959 14.70 -3.17 26.88
C ILE A 959 16.01 -3.95 26.87
N THR A 960 16.89 -3.59 25.93
CA THR A 960 18.25 -4.10 25.92
C THR A 960 19.30 -3.03 25.61
N ARG A 961 20.58 -3.36 25.74
CA ARG A 961 21.71 -2.48 25.44
C ARG A 961 22.61 -3.10 24.38
N MET A 962 22.94 -2.32 23.35
CA MET A 962 23.96 -2.66 22.35
C MET A 962 25.01 -1.55 22.29
N GLY A 963 26.23 -1.87 22.74
CA GLY A 963 27.27 -0.86 22.92
C GLY A 963 26.84 0.23 23.91
N LEU A 964 26.82 1.48 23.46
CA LEU A 964 26.33 2.62 24.26
C LEU A 964 24.82 2.85 24.14
N LYS A 965 24.16 2.28 23.12
CA LYS A 965 22.75 2.52 22.83
C LYS A 965 21.84 1.58 23.62
N LEU A 966 20.75 2.13 24.12
CA LEU A 966 19.61 1.38 24.64
C LEU A 966 18.57 1.24 23.54
N LEU A 967 18.00 0.05 23.45
CA LEU A 967 16.92 -0.31 22.53
C LEU A 967 15.71 -0.71 23.35
N CYS A 968 14.53 -0.25 22.98
CA CYS A 968 13.26 -0.69 23.56
C CYS A 968 12.32 -1.14 22.43
N PHE A 969 11.91 -2.40 22.48
CA PHE A 969 10.98 -3.01 21.53
C PHE A 969 9.60 -3.16 22.17
N TYR A 970 8.56 -2.67 21.52
CA TYR A 970 7.15 -2.88 21.90
C TYR A 970 6.25 -2.63 20.68
N SER A 971 5.14 -3.35 20.53
CA SER A 971 4.12 -3.15 19.48
C SER A 971 4.67 -2.68 18.12
N ASP A 972 5.64 -3.42 17.59
CA ASP A 972 6.25 -3.23 16.26
C ASP A 972 7.18 -2.00 16.15
N HIS A 973 7.33 -1.26 17.25
CA HIS A 973 8.23 -0.12 17.37
C HIS A 973 9.58 -0.52 17.96
N VAL A 974 10.62 0.07 17.40
CA VAL A 974 11.97 0.09 17.96
C VAL A 974 12.30 1.51 18.40
N MET A 975 12.48 1.71 19.71
CA MET A 975 12.92 2.98 20.27
C MET A 975 14.38 2.91 20.67
N THR A 976 15.10 4.01 20.49
CA THR A 976 16.53 4.14 20.84
C THR A 976 16.77 5.24 21.86
N SER A 977 17.74 5.04 22.75
CA SER A 977 18.27 6.07 23.64
C SER A 977 19.80 5.98 23.73
N GLU A 978 20.51 7.10 23.57
CA GLU A 978 21.97 7.06 23.41
C GLU A 978 22.76 6.85 24.70
N LYS A 979 22.29 7.30 25.88
CA LYS A 979 23.04 7.12 27.16
C LYS A 979 22.21 7.07 28.44
N ASN A 980 21.07 7.77 28.50
CA ASN A 980 20.45 8.09 29.80
C ASN A 980 19.13 7.34 30.05
N GLY A 981 18.50 6.84 28.98
CA GLY A 981 17.17 6.20 29.02
C GLY A 981 16.04 7.13 29.44
N TYR A 982 16.26 8.45 29.36
CA TYR A 982 15.24 9.48 29.59
C TYR A 982 14.68 10.02 28.27
N GLU A 983 15.49 9.97 27.21
CA GLU A 983 15.12 10.45 25.89
C GLU A 983 15.10 9.29 24.91
N TRP A 984 13.93 9.03 24.33
CA TRP A 984 13.70 7.92 23.42
C TRP A 984 13.19 8.42 22.08
N LYS A 985 13.87 8.00 21.01
CA LYS A 985 13.52 8.32 19.63
C LYS A 985 13.06 7.07 18.90
N LEU A 986 12.11 7.23 18.00
CA LEU A 986 11.69 6.17 17.11
C LEU A 986 12.79 5.85 16.08
N GLN A 987 13.13 4.58 15.97
CA GLN A 987 14.07 4.06 14.96
C GLN A 987 13.36 3.32 13.82
N SER A 988 12.31 2.54 14.11
CA SER A 988 11.55 1.76 13.12
C SER A 988 10.15 1.43 13.64
N LYS A 989 9.18 1.25 12.73
CA LYS A 989 7.80 0.78 13.01
C LYS A 989 7.47 -0.59 12.40
N ASP A 990 8.47 -1.30 11.86
CA ASP A 990 8.27 -2.49 11.03
C ASP A 990 8.85 -3.76 11.67
N ILE A 991 9.40 -3.66 12.88
CA ILE A 991 10.16 -4.74 13.50
C ILE A 991 9.55 -5.10 14.85
N ARG A 992 8.96 -6.30 14.90
CA ARG A 992 8.32 -6.83 16.10
C ARG A 992 9.21 -7.85 16.80
N ILE A 993 9.93 -7.44 17.84
CA ILE A 993 10.85 -8.29 18.61
C ILE A 993 10.32 -8.52 20.02
N ASN A 994 10.41 -9.76 20.50
CA ASN A 994 10.00 -10.13 21.86
C ASN A 994 11.15 -10.60 22.74
N THR A 995 12.21 -11.13 22.12
CA THR A 995 13.36 -11.65 22.85
C THR A 995 14.64 -11.32 22.11
N CYS A 996 15.71 -11.14 22.87
CA CYS A 996 17.04 -10.92 22.35
C CYS A 996 18.04 -11.82 23.07
N ALA A 997 19.09 -12.22 22.36
CA ALA A 997 20.27 -12.85 22.90
C ALA A 997 21.50 -12.13 22.39
N HIS A 998 22.30 -11.59 23.31
CA HIS A 998 23.59 -10.98 22.99
C HIS A 998 24.65 -12.07 22.94
N LEU A 999 25.31 -12.17 21.79
CA LEU A 999 26.48 -13.00 21.57
C LEU A 999 27.72 -12.11 21.49
N GLN A 1000 28.91 -12.71 21.41
CA GLN A 1000 30.18 -12.01 21.41
C GLN A 1000 30.30 -10.99 20.26
N ASP A 1001 29.93 -11.38 19.04
CA ASP A 1001 30.14 -10.57 17.83
C ASP A 1001 28.85 -9.92 17.28
N MET A 1002 27.68 -10.37 17.75
CA MET A 1002 26.37 -9.97 17.23
C MET A 1002 25.27 -10.26 18.25
N SER A 1003 24.04 -9.84 17.95
CA SER A 1003 22.86 -10.14 18.73
C SER A 1003 21.78 -10.75 17.84
N LEU A 1004 21.12 -11.77 18.37
CA LEU A 1004 19.99 -12.42 17.72
C LEU A 1004 18.70 -11.95 18.36
N PHE A 1005 17.73 -11.62 17.53
CA PHE A 1005 16.40 -11.19 17.96
C PHE A 1005 15.35 -12.10 17.35
N SER A 1006 14.40 -12.52 18.16
CA SER A 1006 13.30 -13.37 17.73
C SER A 1006 11.96 -12.74 18.03
N THR A 1007 10.99 -13.14 17.22
CA THR A 1007 9.62 -12.67 17.25
C THR A 1007 8.70 -13.83 17.60
N ARG A 1008 7.62 -13.57 18.33
CA ARG A 1008 6.56 -14.55 18.60
C ARG A 1008 5.63 -14.75 17.40
N TRP A 1009 5.71 -13.87 16.39
CA TRP A 1009 4.75 -13.78 15.30
C TRP A 1009 5.35 -14.13 13.93
N GLY A 1010 6.63 -13.81 13.69
CA GLY A 1010 7.36 -14.26 12.52
C GLY A 1010 7.75 -15.73 12.67
N ARG A 1011 7.08 -16.61 11.93
CA ARG A 1011 7.24 -18.06 12.06
C ARG A 1011 8.56 -18.57 11.49
N GLU A 1012 9.22 -17.82 10.62
CA GLU A 1012 10.38 -18.26 9.82
C GLU A 1012 11.52 -17.22 9.78
N THR A 1013 11.50 -16.20 10.64
CA THR A 1013 12.49 -15.10 10.56
C THR A 1013 13.12 -14.80 11.90
N LEU A 1014 14.45 -14.75 11.93
CA LEU A 1014 15.25 -14.15 12.99
C LEU A 1014 15.86 -12.84 12.49
N TYR A 1015 16.14 -11.92 13.41
CA TYR A 1015 16.90 -10.72 13.07
C TYR A 1015 18.29 -10.77 13.71
N VAL A 1016 19.28 -10.31 12.95
CA VAL A 1016 20.68 -10.27 13.37
C VAL A 1016 21.14 -8.81 13.34
N SER A 1017 21.78 -8.36 14.42
CA SER A 1017 22.37 -7.02 14.47
C SER A 1017 23.68 -7.00 15.26
N GLN A 1018 24.65 -6.22 14.81
CA GLN A 1018 25.91 -5.98 15.55
C GLN A 1018 25.90 -4.66 16.31
N THR A 1019 25.17 -3.66 15.80
CA THR A 1019 25.19 -2.28 16.32
C THR A 1019 23.86 -1.85 16.93
N GLY A 1020 22.76 -2.54 16.61
CA GLY A 1020 21.41 -2.13 16.95
C GLY A 1020 20.85 -1.04 16.02
N GLU A 1021 21.59 -0.63 14.99
CA GLU A 1021 21.13 0.37 13.99
C GLU A 1021 20.36 -0.26 12.84
N SER A 1022 20.82 -1.43 12.39
CA SER A 1022 20.20 -2.22 11.34
C SER A 1022 19.94 -3.64 11.83
N PHE A 1023 18.87 -4.24 11.34
CA PHE A 1023 18.45 -5.60 11.68
C PHE A 1023 18.34 -6.39 10.38
N ALA A 1024 19.32 -7.26 10.14
CA ALA A 1024 19.32 -8.11 8.95
C ALA A 1024 18.43 -9.33 9.19
N GLU A 1025 17.58 -9.66 8.22
CA GLU A 1025 16.72 -10.83 8.27
C GLU A 1025 17.50 -12.10 7.96
N LEU A 1026 17.41 -13.07 8.87
CA LEU A 1026 17.84 -14.45 8.67
C LEU A 1026 16.60 -15.33 8.56
N VAL A 1027 16.32 -15.81 7.35
CA VAL A 1027 15.18 -16.68 7.05
C VAL A 1027 15.53 -18.13 7.38
N LEU A 1028 14.69 -18.76 8.20
CA LEU A 1028 14.80 -20.14 8.63
C LEU A 1028 14.13 -21.10 7.63
N GLU A 1029 14.28 -22.41 7.89
CA GLU A 1029 13.54 -23.44 7.15
C GLU A 1029 12.02 -23.24 7.31
N GLU A 1030 11.28 -23.53 6.24
CA GLU A 1030 9.83 -23.40 6.19
C GLU A 1030 9.14 -24.19 7.31
N GLY A 1031 8.15 -23.59 7.96
CA GLY A 1031 7.46 -24.17 9.10
C GLY A 1031 7.24 -23.18 10.23
N THR A 1032 6.85 -23.69 11.40
CA THR A 1032 6.56 -22.86 12.58
C THR A 1032 7.65 -23.02 13.62
N TRP A 1033 8.42 -21.95 13.85
CA TRP A 1033 9.43 -21.88 14.91
C TRP A 1033 8.86 -21.18 16.15
N LYS A 1034 9.05 -21.78 17.34
CA LYS A 1034 8.54 -21.26 18.62
C LYS A 1034 9.57 -21.41 19.74
N HIS A 1035 9.44 -20.56 20.76
CA HIS A 1035 10.24 -20.61 21.98
C HIS A 1035 11.76 -20.55 21.74
N ILE A 1036 12.20 -19.74 20.76
CA ILE A 1036 13.63 -19.62 20.43
C ILE A 1036 14.38 -18.99 21.60
N ALA A 1037 15.41 -19.69 22.09
CA ALA A 1037 16.38 -19.20 23.06
C ALA A 1037 17.81 -19.42 22.53
N ALA A 1038 18.73 -18.55 22.92
CA ALA A 1038 20.07 -18.49 22.34
C ALA A 1038 21.12 -18.04 23.36
N ASN A 1039 22.34 -18.58 23.25
CA ASN A 1039 23.54 -18.13 23.95
C ASN A 1039 24.79 -18.54 23.13
N GLU A 1040 26.00 -18.33 23.66
CA GLU A 1040 27.26 -18.64 22.96
C GLU A 1040 27.42 -20.12 22.54
N GLN A 1041 26.73 -21.06 23.21
CA GLN A 1041 26.77 -22.47 22.82
C GLN A 1041 25.95 -22.74 21.55
N GLY A 1042 24.97 -21.88 21.24
CA GLY A 1042 24.07 -21.98 20.10
C GLY A 1042 22.62 -21.62 20.45
N THR A 1043 21.68 -22.13 19.65
CA THR A 1043 20.24 -21.89 19.81
C THR A 1043 19.48 -23.17 20.17
N LEU A 1044 18.30 -23.00 20.73
CA LEU A 1044 17.32 -24.07 20.98
C LEU A 1044 15.92 -23.54 20.64
N SER A 1045 15.11 -24.34 19.95
CA SER A 1045 13.76 -23.96 19.52
C SER A 1045 12.86 -25.17 19.35
N VAL A 1046 11.55 -24.96 19.50
CA VAL A 1046 10.54 -25.88 18.97
C VAL A 1046 10.30 -25.57 17.51
N TYR A 1047 10.24 -26.59 16.66
CA TYR A 1047 10.00 -26.48 15.22
C TYR A 1047 8.93 -27.48 14.77
N SER A 1048 7.93 -26.99 14.05
CA SER A 1048 6.90 -27.81 13.42
C SER A 1048 6.91 -27.57 11.91
N PRO A 1049 7.35 -28.54 11.07
CA PRO A 1049 7.30 -28.39 9.61
C PRO A 1049 5.87 -28.32 9.08
N ASN A 1050 4.92 -28.94 9.79
CA ASN A 1050 3.51 -28.99 9.44
C ASN A 1050 2.65 -29.13 10.72
N LYS A 1051 1.33 -29.31 10.58
CA LYS A 1051 0.38 -29.43 11.71
C LYS A 1051 0.44 -30.75 12.47
N HIS A 1052 1.18 -31.75 11.98
CA HIS A 1052 1.18 -33.12 12.49
C HIS A 1052 2.48 -33.52 13.21
N GLU A 1053 3.54 -32.74 13.04
CA GLU A 1053 4.86 -33.07 13.57
C GLU A 1053 5.48 -31.86 14.27
N THR A 1054 6.07 -32.09 15.44
CA THR A 1054 6.75 -31.07 16.24
C THR A 1054 8.03 -31.64 16.84
N PHE A 1055 9.12 -30.90 16.73
CA PHE A 1055 10.46 -31.33 17.12
C PHE A 1055 11.14 -30.27 18.00
N LEU A 1056 11.96 -30.72 18.94
CA LEU A 1056 12.94 -29.86 19.60
C LEU A 1056 14.22 -29.83 18.75
N ARG A 1057 14.66 -28.65 18.33
CA ARG A 1057 15.85 -28.46 17.49
C ARG A 1057 16.90 -27.60 18.19
N SER A 1058 18.14 -28.05 18.12
CA SER A 1058 19.35 -27.32 18.55
C SER A 1058 20.04 -26.72 17.32
N GLY A 1059 20.36 -25.44 17.35
CA GLY A 1059 21.07 -24.75 16.28
C GLY A 1059 22.50 -24.43 16.68
N ASN A 1060 23.42 -24.59 15.72
CA ASN A 1060 24.83 -24.22 15.85
C ASN A 1060 25.15 -23.06 14.91
N TYR A 1061 25.92 -22.09 15.40
CA TYR A 1061 26.33 -20.93 14.62
C TYR A 1061 27.42 -21.30 13.63
N ILE A 1062 27.22 -20.93 12.37
CA ILE A 1062 28.19 -21.07 11.29
C ILE A 1062 28.59 -19.66 10.86
N CYS A 1063 29.88 -19.33 10.98
CA CYS A 1063 30.46 -18.09 10.47
C CYS A 1063 31.59 -18.43 9.50
N GLN A 1064 31.44 -18.09 8.22
CA GLN A 1064 32.43 -18.37 7.19
C GLN A 1064 32.89 -17.06 6.53
N PRO A 1065 34.19 -16.87 6.21
CA PRO A 1065 34.64 -15.69 5.48
C PRO A 1065 33.89 -15.56 4.15
N LYS A 1066 33.44 -14.36 3.81
CA LYS A 1066 32.83 -14.08 2.51
C LYS A 1066 33.93 -14.07 1.45
N ALA A 1067 33.78 -14.91 0.44
CA ALA A 1067 34.79 -15.14 -0.61
C ALA A 1067 35.00 -13.93 -1.52
#